data_AF-A0A9P6MVE7-F1
#
_entry.id   AF-A0A9P6MVE7-F1
#
_cell.length_a   1.000
_cell.length_b   1.000
_cell.length_c   1.000
_cell.angle_alpha   90.00
_cell.angle_beta   90.00
_cell.angle_gamma   90.00
#
_symmetry.space_group_name_H-M   'P 1'
#
loop_
_entity.id
_entity.type
_entity.pdbx_description
1 polymer ?
#
loop_
_entity_poly.entity_id
_entity_poly.type
_entity_poly.pdbx_seq_one_letter_code
_entity_poly.pdbx_strand_id
1 'polypeptide(L)'
;MYYVQDIPVQYLHLSKALRVLCLFPAIWGVYTHLVQAHSANSSNARALDPTKSTALDNYVGVLWCLLGGLWSFWLANSLIRRWFIHYEPRPAMIRLFTLGTFFWFSVVFFVSYFGANEPIWPWMVICAILAVIQSIQILHFRVKGHYKLEAKVKPRRDAKTLIYRTVLIPGGIVSFITMVMLLHQNNMRPSTAEAIATGGAASISPTNDAKLVISPAQIQVLIIILSSWAPKAFQRRQEIRETTLKLAPPYTSKFAYTYKFVLGEAPSSHARNAMGTKITEEIRKYDDILLLPVPDRDDRGYKVFKALEWSNNFKFDFLCKTDDDVFVRWDTVSSELIAQGPSRYYWKGLAFRNMELTPNPDIKVAKTDEAPGIFPPFVANTFYVLSRDIVTLLTYPGPRIFTKHEDQNIGIWLHAFSIKPVHDRRIQQWDVCENDMIAKRFGDSFKPLESMQDMFRNVIEKKPLCSGFRQDRCAPCYSCHGRGSHWKDRGLDCDSVHGISYLKKNGEAEDGLTVDIKDAMPTLGKNPEWIIPGILSDKSSIFSDTEAWARLLWAVWTTDPETTWKRRHYQAIESIFVHNPSAVLIILSNTLPLTFFADYTRQGYEIHIINFSKELLLHWEWHFGAETQEWLQKWDKWSKAGSYFPVHISDYLRIIALYKYGGLYIDMDAIWIRAPGDSVTEFIGSDVSDTESDLSWTLDDKNTYLANGVMRFKRGRSMFKHIANNFFTPSNYDPGCFNCGGPKAFTTYVKTHRTSLEKNGLNILPRTALYPYNWKEITAALQKTDKAEDVILQLEEHGMGLHLYGKVTSQKEIEEGSVVAAALKIWGLDLSSSGSRSQLGGPKLQGPKTLHYYPPVAPLVASPKDSLLTKVPGTFRGIDAVFVRGALPSNEAIVQKKAVVTVTVKEGSVAVGGSGVGTRKLHIDLGLAVNMAQLNLALSRLRYIPPDTSAWTSIDQVAIQVEFGTMREQLDISVVRRLHNT
;
A
#
# COMPACT_ATOMS: atom_id res chain seq x y z
N MET A 1 -29.63 -6.22 59.81
CA MET A 1 -29.73 -7.16 58.68
C MET A 1 -29.94 -8.53 59.30
N TYR A 2 -31.14 -9.09 59.21
CA TYR A 2 -31.43 -10.44 59.72
C TYR A 2 -30.87 -11.46 58.70
N TYR A 3 -30.26 -12.55 59.15
CA TYR A 3 -29.63 -13.55 58.28
C TYR A 3 -30.67 -14.45 57.58
N VAL A 4 -30.24 -15.09 56.48
CA VAL A 4 -31.03 -15.95 55.59
C VAL A 4 -31.22 -17.33 56.23
N GLN A 5 -32.03 -17.45 57.27
CA GLN A 5 -32.24 -18.74 57.97
C GLN A 5 -33.65 -19.35 57.83
N ASP A 6 -34.61 -18.67 57.20
CA ASP A 6 -36.02 -19.16 57.15
C ASP A 6 -36.52 -19.58 55.75
N ILE A 7 -35.62 -19.77 54.77
CA ILE A 7 -36.02 -20.27 53.44
C ILE A 7 -35.78 -21.78 53.39
N PRO A 8 -36.79 -22.61 53.06
CA PRO A 8 -36.59 -24.05 52.93
C PRO A 8 -35.49 -24.36 51.92
N VAL A 9 -34.58 -25.27 52.25
CA VAL A 9 -33.36 -25.57 51.47
C VAL A 9 -33.67 -25.81 49.99
N GLN A 10 -34.79 -26.49 49.70
CA GLN A 10 -35.28 -26.79 48.35
C GLN A 10 -35.57 -25.53 47.49
N TYR A 11 -35.95 -24.40 48.09
CA TYR A 11 -36.31 -23.17 47.38
C TYR A 11 -35.24 -22.08 47.48
N LEU A 12 -34.12 -22.35 48.15
CA LEU A 12 -33.06 -21.37 48.38
C LEU A 12 -32.42 -20.89 47.07
N HIS A 13 -32.13 -21.80 46.14
CA HIS A 13 -31.53 -21.48 44.85
C HIS A 13 -32.49 -20.68 43.96
N LEU A 14 -33.74 -21.12 43.86
CA LEU A 14 -34.77 -20.43 43.06
C LEU A 14 -35.07 -19.04 43.60
N SER A 15 -35.14 -18.87 44.93
CA SER A 15 -35.35 -17.56 45.57
C SER A 15 -34.18 -16.59 45.33
N LYS A 16 -32.94 -17.11 45.31
CA LYS A 16 -31.77 -16.30 44.95
C LYS A 16 -31.84 -15.87 43.48
N ALA A 17 -32.15 -16.79 42.57
CA ALA A 17 -32.27 -16.52 41.14
C ALA A 17 -33.32 -15.43 40.84
N LEU A 18 -34.53 -15.54 41.40
CA LEU A 18 -35.59 -14.54 41.18
C LEU A 18 -35.27 -13.14 41.73
N ARG A 19 -34.51 -13.05 42.84
CA ARG A 19 -34.04 -11.76 43.37
C ARG A 19 -32.97 -11.13 42.48
N VAL A 20 -32.09 -11.95 41.91
CA VAL A 20 -31.09 -11.49 40.93
C VAL A 20 -31.76 -11.05 39.64
N LEU A 21 -32.85 -11.71 39.22
CA LEU A 21 -33.65 -11.30 38.06
C LEU A 21 -34.17 -9.84 38.18
N CYS A 22 -34.47 -9.39 39.39
CA CYS A 22 -34.91 -8.00 39.66
C CYS A 22 -33.81 -6.95 39.44
N LEU A 23 -32.54 -7.36 39.37
CA LEU A 23 -31.40 -6.47 39.09
C LEU A 23 -31.18 -6.27 37.58
N PHE A 24 -31.68 -7.19 36.75
CA PHE A 24 -31.36 -7.22 35.33
C PHE A 24 -31.70 -5.92 34.59
N PRO A 25 -32.87 -5.27 34.80
CA PRO A 25 -33.17 -4.01 34.12
C PRO A 25 -32.18 -2.90 34.48
N ALA A 26 -31.75 -2.83 35.74
CA ALA A 26 -30.76 -1.86 36.20
C ALA A 26 -29.37 -2.16 35.63
N ILE A 27 -28.98 -3.44 35.56
CA ILE A 27 -27.71 -3.86 34.93
C ILE A 27 -27.71 -3.51 33.44
N TRP A 28 -28.82 -3.77 32.74
CA TRP A 28 -28.99 -3.38 31.34
C TRP A 28 -28.96 -1.86 31.15
N GLY A 29 -29.60 -1.10 32.04
CA GLY A 29 -29.53 0.36 32.08
C GLY A 29 -28.12 0.89 32.29
N VAL A 30 -27.34 0.28 33.19
CA VAL A 30 -25.92 0.63 33.39
C VAL A 30 -25.11 0.32 32.13
N TYR A 31 -25.30 -0.85 31.53
CA TYR A 31 -24.60 -1.24 30.30
C TYR A 31 -24.89 -0.27 29.16
N THR A 32 -26.16 0.01 28.89
CA THR A 32 -26.59 0.93 27.82
C THR A 32 -26.05 2.34 28.01
N HIS A 33 -26.15 2.90 29.22
CA HIS A 33 -25.62 4.25 29.50
C HIS A 33 -24.09 4.31 29.48
N LEU A 34 -23.38 3.24 29.87
CA LEU A 34 -21.92 3.19 29.73
C LEU A 34 -21.48 3.12 28.27
N VAL A 35 -22.19 2.36 27.44
CA VAL A 35 -21.96 2.31 25.98
C VAL A 35 -22.24 3.68 25.36
N GLN A 36 -23.34 4.31 25.74
CA GLN A 36 -23.70 5.65 25.26
C GLN A 36 -22.70 6.72 25.74
N ALA A 37 -22.28 6.71 27.00
CA ALA A 37 -21.25 7.61 27.53
C ALA A 37 -19.92 7.45 26.78
N HIS A 38 -19.55 6.21 26.45
CA HIS A 38 -18.35 5.92 25.68
C HIS A 38 -18.45 6.45 24.25
N SER A 39 -19.61 6.29 23.60
CA SER A 39 -19.88 6.82 22.24
C SER A 39 -20.02 8.35 22.19
N ALA A 40 -20.49 8.97 23.27
CA ALA A 40 -20.61 10.42 23.40
C ALA A 40 -19.24 11.10 23.61
N ASN A 41 -18.28 10.38 24.20
CA ASN A 41 -16.88 10.82 24.29
C ASN A 41 -16.13 10.72 22.95
N SER A 42 -16.61 9.92 21.99
CA SER A 42 -15.97 9.70 20.68
C SER A 42 -16.60 10.46 19.51
N SER A 43 -17.68 11.21 19.72
CA SER A 43 -18.40 11.88 18.62
C SER A 43 -18.66 13.37 18.89
N ASN A 44 -18.28 14.19 17.90
CA ASN A 44 -18.67 15.59 17.71
C ASN A 44 -20.19 15.78 17.47
N ALA A 45 -21.04 14.84 17.93
CA ALA A 45 -22.46 14.78 17.62
C ALA A 45 -23.24 16.01 18.12
N ARG A 46 -22.76 16.70 19.17
CA ARG A 46 -23.39 17.92 19.69
C ARG A 46 -23.09 19.18 18.86
N ALA A 47 -22.01 19.17 18.06
CA ALA A 47 -21.75 20.25 17.11
C ALA A 47 -22.74 20.22 15.93
N LEU A 48 -23.40 19.07 15.70
CA LEU A 48 -24.37 18.85 14.63
C LEU A 48 -25.83 18.77 15.16
N ASP A 49 -26.04 18.39 16.43
CA ASP A 49 -27.36 18.33 17.05
C ASP A 49 -27.30 18.64 18.58
N PRO A 50 -27.73 19.83 19.03
CA PRO A 50 -27.69 20.23 20.44
C PRO A 50 -28.63 19.43 21.34
N THR A 51 -29.54 18.61 20.79
CA THR A 51 -30.54 17.83 21.53
C THR A 51 -30.01 16.50 22.09
N LYS A 52 -28.78 16.10 21.74
CA LYS A 52 -28.15 14.86 22.26
C LYS A 52 -27.56 15.03 23.66
N SER A 53 -27.70 13.98 24.48
CA SER A 53 -27.17 13.89 25.85
C SER A 53 -25.64 13.72 25.90
N THR A 54 -24.99 14.30 26.90
CA THR A 54 -23.53 14.26 27.06
C THR A 54 -23.04 12.97 27.72
N ALA A 55 -21.74 12.71 27.66
CA ALA A 55 -21.11 11.66 28.46
C ALA A 55 -21.42 11.87 29.97
N LEU A 56 -21.44 13.12 30.44
CA LEU A 56 -21.79 13.45 31.82
C LEU A 56 -23.25 13.09 32.16
N ASP A 57 -24.20 13.42 31.27
CA ASP A 57 -25.62 13.07 31.44
C ASP A 57 -25.81 11.54 31.54
N ASN A 58 -25.06 10.79 30.75
CA ASN A 58 -25.07 9.32 30.77
C ASN A 58 -24.41 8.74 32.03
N TYR A 59 -23.31 9.33 32.53
CA TYR A 59 -22.72 8.93 33.82
C TYR A 59 -23.66 9.20 35.00
N VAL A 60 -24.39 10.32 34.98
CA VAL A 60 -25.45 10.58 35.96
C VAL A 60 -26.56 9.54 35.83
N GLY A 61 -26.98 9.19 34.62
CA GLY A 61 -27.91 8.09 34.35
C GLY A 61 -27.47 6.76 34.97
N VAL A 62 -26.19 6.40 34.87
CA VAL A 62 -25.62 5.19 35.53
C VAL A 62 -25.81 5.22 37.05
N LEU A 63 -25.59 6.36 37.70
CA LEU A 63 -25.78 6.49 39.15
C LEU A 63 -27.24 6.22 39.55
N TRP A 64 -28.20 6.71 38.75
CA TRP A 64 -29.62 6.45 38.98
C TRP A 64 -30.02 4.99 38.69
N CYS A 65 -29.44 4.34 37.67
CA CYS A 65 -29.62 2.91 37.43
C CYS A 65 -29.13 2.06 38.62
N LEU A 66 -27.93 2.37 39.15
CA LEU A 66 -27.35 1.67 40.30
C LEU A 66 -28.23 1.83 41.54
N LEU A 67 -28.74 3.04 41.79
CA LEU A 67 -29.67 3.30 42.88
C LEU A 67 -30.98 2.52 42.72
N GLY A 68 -31.55 2.50 41.51
CA GLY A 68 -32.76 1.75 41.18
C GLY A 68 -32.59 0.23 41.36
N GLY A 69 -31.45 -0.32 40.93
CA GLY A 69 -31.10 -1.73 41.15
C GLY A 69 -30.95 -2.06 42.63
N LEU A 70 -30.25 -1.22 43.39
CA LEU A 70 -30.07 -1.40 44.84
C LEU A 70 -31.42 -1.43 45.56
N TRP A 71 -32.30 -0.47 45.27
CA TRP A 71 -33.63 -0.38 45.89
C TRP A 71 -34.57 -1.51 45.46
N SER A 72 -34.55 -1.92 44.18
CA SER A 72 -35.30 -3.07 43.69
C SER A 72 -34.87 -4.36 44.41
N PHE A 73 -33.57 -4.59 44.54
CA PHE A 73 -33.04 -5.77 45.22
C PHE A 73 -33.34 -5.78 46.73
N TRP A 74 -33.24 -4.63 47.39
CA TRP A 74 -33.64 -4.51 48.80
C TRP A 74 -35.14 -4.76 48.99
N LEU A 75 -35.98 -4.25 48.07
CA LEU A 75 -37.43 -4.44 48.10
C LEU A 75 -37.76 -5.93 47.95
N ALA A 76 -37.16 -6.59 46.95
CA ALA A 76 -37.34 -8.01 46.68
C ALA A 76 -36.89 -8.87 47.88
N ASN A 77 -35.75 -8.52 48.50
CA ASN A 77 -35.26 -9.18 49.72
C ASN A 77 -36.18 -9.01 50.92
N SER A 78 -36.77 -7.83 51.10
CA SER A 78 -37.64 -7.59 52.25
C SER A 78 -39.02 -8.21 52.05
N LEU A 79 -39.54 -8.23 50.82
CA LEU A 79 -40.84 -8.82 50.50
C LEU A 79 -40.80 -10.35 50.51
N ILE A 80 -39.75 -10.98 49.98
CA ILE A 80 -39.66 -12.44 49.97
C ILE A 80 -39.62 -13.01 51.39
N ARG A 81 -38.89 -12.35 52.30
CA ARG A 81 -38.87 -12.71 53.72
C ARG A 81 -40.27 -12.65 54.33
N ARG A 82 -41.03 -11.60 54.01
CA ARG A 82 -42.41 -11.45 54.49
C ARG A 82 -43.32 -12.52 53.91
N TRP A 83 -43.19 -12.84 52.62
CA TRP A 83 -44.08 -13.82 52.01
C TRP A 83 -43.85 -15.23 52.53
N PHE A 84 -42.61 -15.61 52.84
CA PHE A 84 -42.33 -16.90 53.49
C PHE A 84 -42.91 -17.02 54.90
N ILE A 85 -43.16 -15.90 55.61
CA ILE A 85 -43.81 -15.91 56.92
C ILE A 85 -45.34 -16.13 56.81
N HIS A 86 -45.97 -15.72 55.71
CA HIS A 86 -47.44 -15.67 55.59
C HIS A 86 -48.04 -16.59 54.52
N TYR A 87 -47.23 -17.13 53.62
CA TYR A 87 -47.68 -17.92 52.48
C TYR A 87 -46.80 -19.14 52.31
N GLU A 88 -47.37 -20.18 51.69
CA GLU A 88 -46.59 -21.33 51.24
C GLU A 88 -45.50 -20.92 50.23
N PRO A 89 -44.39 -21.68 50.13
CA PRO A 89 -43.26 -21.35 49.27
C PRO A 89 -43.62 -21.08 47.80
N ARG A 90 -44.56 -21.83 47.22
CA ARG A 90 -44.92 -21.71 45.80
C ARG A 90 -45.60 -20.36 45.48
N PRO A 91 -46.70 -19.95 46.15
CA PRO A 91 -47.29 -18.62 45.97
C PRO A 91 -46.33 -17.45 46.24
N ALA A 92 -45.46 -17.56 47.25
CA ALA A 92 -44.47 -16.54 47.57
C ALA A 92 -43.49 -16.30 46.40
N MET A 93 -43.10 -17.38 45.70
CA MET A 93 -42.21 -17.32 44.55
C MET A 93 -42.89 -16.74 43.31
N ILE A 94 -44.16 -17.07 43.06
CA ILE A 94 -44.96 -16.47 41.96
C ILE A 94 -45.08 -14.95 42.16
N ARG A 95 -45.28 -14.49 43.40
CA ARG A 95 -45.33 -13.06 43.73
C ARG A 95 -43.99 -12.34 43.52
N LEU A 96 -42.88 -13.03 43.78
CA LEU A 96 -41.54 -12.48 43.53
C LEU A 96 -41.26 -12.38 42.03
N PHE A 97 -41.65 -13.39 41.26
CA PHE A 97 -41.54 -13.37 39.81
C PHE A 97 -42.38 -12.24 39.20
N THR A 98 -43.66 -12.12 39.59
CA THR A 98 -44.55 -11.05 39.11
C THR A 98 -44.04 -9.65 39.46
N LEU A 99 -43.49 -9.44 40.67
CA LEU A 99 -42.84 -8.18 41.04
C LEU A 99 -41.66 -7.85 40.11
N GLY A 100 -40.82 -8.84 39.79
CA GLY A 100 -39.73 -8.68 38.82
C GLY A 100 -40.26 -8.29 37.44
N THR A 101 -41.32 -8.95 36.98
CA THR A 101 -41.97 -8.63 35.69
C THR A 101 -42.52 -7.21 35.65
N PHE A 102 -43.20 -6.74 36.71
CA PHE A 102 -43.69 -5.35 36.78
C PHE A 102 -42.56 -4.33 36.74
N PHE A 103 -41.44 -4.62 37.41
CA PHE A 103 -40.27 -3.75 37.38
C PHE A 103 -39.68 -3.63 35.95
N TRP A 104 -39.57 -4.75 35.24
CA TRP A 104 -39.15 -4.77 33.84
C TRP A 104 -40.07 -3.93 32.94
N PHE A 105 -41.39 -4.14 33.02
CA PHE A 105 -42.34 -3.37 32.21
C PHE A 105 -42.31 -1.87 32.54
N SER A 106 -42.13 -1.51 33.81
CA SER A 106 -42.01 -0.10 34.22
C SER A 106 -40.78 0.55 33.61
N VAL A 107 -39.63 -0.14 33.61
CA VAL A 107 -38.39 0.36 32.99
C VAL A 107 -38.59 0.57 31.49
N VAL A 108 -39.15 -0.42 30.78
CA VAL A 108 -39.41 -0.31 29.34
C VAL A 108 -40.37 0.84 29.02
N PHE A 109 -41.45 0.99 29.80
CA PHE A 109 -42.43 2.06 29.61
C PHE A 109 -41.81 3.46 29.79
N PHE A 110 -41.11 3.72 30.90
CA PHE A 110 -40.53 5.04 31.16
C PHE A 110 -39.39 5.38 30.19
N VAL A 111 -38.53 4.42 29.84
CA VAL A 111 -37.47 4.64 28.84
C VAL A 111 -38.07 4.95 27.46
N SER A 112 -39.18 4.29 27.10
CA SER A 112 -39.87 4.57 25.83
C SER A 112 -40.59 5.92 25.84
N TYR A 113 -41.17 6.33 26.97
CA TYR A 113 -41.96 7.57 27.10
C TYR A 113 -41.10 8.84 27.01
N PHE A 114 -39.97 8.89 27.73
CA PHE A 114 -39.07 10.05 27.70
C PHE A 114 -38.13 10.06 26.49
N GLY A 115 -38.02 8.95 25.77
CA GLY A 115 -37.17 8.80 24.60
C GLY A 115 -35.75 8.32 24.92
N ALA A 116 -35.11 7.69 23.94
CA ALA A 116 -33.82 7.02 24.11
C ALA A 116 -32.65 7.96 24.41
N ASN A 117 -32.82 9.27 24.23
CA ASN A 117 -31.78 10.28 24.42
C ASN A 117 -31.79 10.92 25.81
N GLU A 118 -32.74 10.56 26.69
CA GLU A 118 -32.90 11.11 28.04
C GLU A 118 -32.43 10.11 29.12
N PRO A 119 -31.15 10.13 29.53
CA PRO A 119 -30.59 9.09 30.40
C PRO A 119 -30.99 9.21 31.88
N ILE A 120 -31.41 10.40 32.32
CA ILE A 120 -31.64 10.72 33.74
C ILE A 120 -33.12 10.56 34.13
N TRP A 121 -34.03 11.15 33.36
CA TRP A 121 -35.46 11.24 33.70
C TRP A 121 -36.17 9.90 33.95
N PRO A 122 -36.06 8.88 33.07
CA PRO A 122 -36.71 7.58 33.29
C PRO A 122 -36.33 6.95 34.64
N TRP A 123 -35.04 6.98 34.95
CA TRP A 123 -34.49 6.33 36.14
C TRP A 123 -34.78 7.12 37.41
N MET A 124 -34.81 8.45 37.34
CA MET A 124 -35.29 9.28 38.45
C MET A 124 -36.74 8.95 38.84
N VAL A 125 -37.64 8.81 37.85
CA VAL A 125 -39.05 8.48 38.10
C VAL A 125 -39.18 7.06 38.70
N ILE A 126 -38.45 6.09 38.16
CA ILE A 126 -38.42 4.71 38.67
C ILE A 126 -37.90 4.68 40.12
N CYS A 127 -36.82 5.40 40.42
CA CYS A 127 -36.28 5.52 41.76
C CYS A 127 -37.27 6.18 42.73
N ALA A 128 -37.96 7.25 42.31
CA ALA A 128 -38.99 7.88 43.13
C ALA A 128 -40.13 6.90 43.48
N ILE A 129 -40.62 6.13 42.52
CA ILE A 129 -41.64 5.09 42.75
C ILE A 129 -41.12 4.02 43.72
N LEU A 130 -39.90 3.51 43.51
CA LEU A 130 -39.28 2.54 44.39
C LEU A 130 -39.09 3.07 45.82
N ALA A 131 -38.69 4.34 45.97
CA ALA A 131 -38.54 4.98 47.28
C ALA A 131 -39.87 5.04 48.05
N VAL A 132 -40.96 5.37 47.36
CA VAL A 132 -42.32 5.40 47.94
C VAL A 132 -42.75 3.98 48.34
N ILE A 133 -42.63 3.00 47.45
CA ILE A 133 -43.01 1.61 47.72
C ILE A 133 -42.22 1.04 48.90
N GLN A 134 -40.90 1.30 48.95
CA GLN A 134 -40.04 0.87 50.04
C GLN A 134 -40.41 1.53 51.37
N SER A 135 -40.72 2.83 51.35
CA SER A 135 -41.17 3.55 52.55
C SER A 135 -42.49 2.98 53.06
N ILE A 136 -43.48 2.77 52.19
CA ILE A 136 -44.76 2.15 52.54
C ILE A 136 -44.55 0.74 53.11
N GLN A 137 -43.66 -0.05 52.50
CA GLN A 137 -43.36 -1.41 52.95
C GLN A 137 -42.76 -1.42 54.37
N ILE A 138 -41.81 -0.51 54.64
CA ILE A 138 -41.18 -0.36 55.96
C ILE A 138 -42.21 0.10 57.01
N LEU A 139 -43.10 1.04 56.68
CA LEU A 139 -44.17 1.51 57.59
C LEU A 139 -45.21 0.41 57.86
N HIS A 140 -45.69 -0.26 56.81
CA HIS A 140 -46.76 -1.26 56.91
C HIS A 140 -46.34 -2.51 57.70
N PHE A 141 -45.06 -2.90 57.63
CA PHE A 141 -44.51 -4.00 58.43
C PHE A 141 -44.68 -3.78 59.94
N ARG A 142 -44.57 -2.53 60.41
CA ARG A 142 -44.74 -2.20 61.83
C ARG A 142 -46.20 -2.21 62.26
N VAL A 143 -47.13 -1.76 61.41
CA VAL A 143 -48.58 -1.71 61.73
C VAL A 143 -49.19 -3.11 61.89
N LYS A 144 -48.84 -4.07 61.02
CA LYS A 144 -49.34 -5.47 61.13
C LYS A 144 -48.55 -6.36 62.09
N GLY A 145 -47.30 -6.00 62.42
CA GLY A 145 -46.45 -6.74 63.37
C GLY A 145 -46.96 -6.74 64.82
N HIS A 146 -47.96 -5.92 65.15
CA HIS A 146 -48.60 -5.89 66.47
C HIS A 146 -49.62 -7.02 66.70
N TYR A 147 -50.05 -7.77 65.68
CA TYR A 147 -51.19 -8.69 65.83
C TYR A 147 -50.88 -10.17 66.02
N LYS A 148 -49.63 -10.64 65.88
CA LYS A 148 -49.26 -12.03 66.17
C LYS A 148 -47.79 -12.13 66.53
N LEU A 149 -47.49 -12.03 67.83
CA LEU A 149 -46.46 -12.78 68.56
C LEU A 149 -46.22 -12.07 69.90
N GLU A 150 -46.82 -12.62 70.96
CA GLU A 150 -46.26 -12.50 72.30
C GLU A 150 -44.87 -13.16 72.29
N ALA A 151 -43.84 -12.36 71.98
CA ALA A 151 -42.46 -12.75 72.18
C ALA A 151 -41.66 -11.51 72.56
N LYS A 152 -41.08 -11.55 73.77
CA LYS A 152 -40.18 -10.57 74.36
C LYS A 152 -38.93 -10.35 73.48
N VAL A 153 -39.02 -9.52 72.44
CA VAL A 153 -37.86 -8.94 71.75
C VAL A 153 -38.23 -7.50 71.36
N LYS A 154 -37.62 -6.50 72.01
CA LYS A 154 -37.72 -5.10 71.58
C LYS A 154 -37.21 -5.01 70.12
N PRO A 155 -37.98 -4.45 69.16
CA PRO A 155 -37.49 -4.24 67.81
C PRO A 155 -36.29 -3.30 67.84
N ARG A 156 -35.15 -3.76 67.32
CA ARG A 156 -33.83 -3.18 67.59
C ARG A 156 -33.56 -1.85 66.84
N ARG A 157 -34.44 -1.34 65.98
CA ARG A 157 -34.27 -0.05 65.25
C ARG A 157 -35.61 0.62 64.90
N ASP A 158 -35.66 1.95 65.02
CA ASP A 158 -36.83 2.77 64.65
C ASP A 158 -37.04 2.81 63.12
N ALA A 159 -38.31 2.82 62.69
CA ALA A 159 -38.69 2.86 61.27
C ALA A 159 -38.16 4.11 60.58
N LYS A 160 -38.12 5.25 61.29
CA LYS A 160 -37.53 6.50 60.79
C LYS A 160 -36.04 6.32 60.48
N THR A 161 -35.29 5.65 61.36
CA THR A 161 -33.86 5.36 61.16
C THR A 161 -33.63 4.41 59.98
N LEU A 162 -34.54 3.45 59.76
CA LEU A 162 -34.42 2.53 58.64
C LEU A 162 -34.66 3.24 57.30
N ILE A 163 -35.74 4.02 57.18
CA ILE A 163 -36.04 4.83 55.97
C ILE A 163 -34.92 5.83 55.70
N TYR A 164 -34.43 6.49 56.75
CA TYR A 164 -33.31 7.41 56.64
C TYR A 164 -32.08 6.73 56.02
N ARG A 165 -31.69 5.57 56.55
CA ARG A 165 -30.50 4.85 56.09
C ARG A 165 -30.66 4.18 54.73
N THR A 166 -31.85 3.67 54.39
CA THR A 166 -32.03 2.86 53.18
C THR A 166 -32.61 3.63 51.99
N VAL A 167 -33.34 4.73 52.24
CA VAL A 167 -33.99 5.52 51.18
C VAL A 167 -33.41 6.93 51.14
N LEU A 168 -33.43 7.69 52.24
CA LEU A 168 -33.04 9.11 52.20
C LEU A 168 -31.55 9.34 51.95
N ILE A 169 -30.65 8.63 52.64
CA ILE A 169 -29.19 8.81 52.45
C ILE A 169 -28.75 8.45 51.02
N PRO A 170 -29.05 7.24 50.48
CA PRO A 170 -28.62 6.89 49.13
C PRO A 170 -29.23 7.80 48.05
N GLY A 171 -30.52 8.16 48.17
CA GLY A 171 -31.18 9.06 47.23
C GLY A 171 -30.64 10.49 47.30
N GLY A 172 -30.34 11.00 48.51
CA GLY A 172 -29.77 12.33 48.71
C GLY A 172 -28.37 12.47 48.12
N ILE A 173 -27.50 11.46 48.27
CA ILE A 173 -26.15 11.46 47.68
C ILE A 173 -26.21 11.54 46.16
N VAL A 174 -27.00 10.68 45.52
CA VAL A 174 -27.13 10.65 44.05
C VAL A 174 -27.72 11.97 43.53
N SER A 175 -28.69 12.54 44.24
CA SER A 175 -29.29 13.84 43.88
C SER A 175 -28.30 15.01 44.00
N PHE A 176 -27.48 15.03 45.06
CA PHE A 176 -26.45 16.07 45.23
C PHE A 176 -25.37 16.00 44.15
N ILE A 177 -24.87 14.80 43.83
CA ILE A 177 -23.92 14.59 42.74
C ILE A 177 -24.52 15.04 41.40
N THR A 178 -25.79 14.69 41.15
CA THR A 178 -26.54 15.13 39.95
C THR A 178 -26.55 16.66 39.85
N MET A 179 -26.87 17.37 40.93
CA MET A 179 -26.90 18.83 40.96
C MET A 179 -25.54 19.46 40.62
N VAL A 180 -24.46 19.02 41.26
CA VAL A 180 -23.10 19.56 41.04
C VAL A 180 -22.64 19.34 39.59
N MET A 181 -22.88 18.14 39.05
CA MET A 181 -22.50 17.79 37.67
C MET A 181 -23.27 18.63 36.64
N LEU A 182 -24.59 18.81 36.82
CA LEU A 182 -25.40 19.63 35.91
C LEU A 182 -25.03 21.12 35.97
N LEU A 183 -24.67 21.65 37.15
CA LEU A 183 -24.16 23.02 37.29
C LEU A 183 -22.82 23.22 36.58
N HIS A 184 -21.90 22.27 36.71
CA HIS A 184 -20.62 22.31 36.00
C HIS A 184 -20.83 22.29 34.48
N GLN A 185 -21.72 21.43 33.99
CA GLN A 185 -22.10 21.35 32.58
C GLN A 185 -22.71 22.66 32.07
N ASN A 186 -23.54 23.34 32.87
CA ASN A 186 -24.11 24.63 32.49
C ASN A 186 -23.04 25.73 32.35
N ASN A 187 -22.06 25.77 33.25
CA ASN A 187 -20.96 26.74 33.19
C ASN A 187 -20.01 26.53 31.99
N MET A 188 -19.99 25.31 31.45
CA MET A 188 -19.17 24.93 30.29
C MET A 188 -19.94 25.03 28.95
N ARG A 189 -21.18 25.52 28.92
CA ARG A 189 -21.92 25.73 27.67
C ARG A 189 -21.27 26.84 26.82
N PRO A 190 -21.02 26.62 25.52
CA PRO A 190 -20.46 27.65 24.64
C PRO A 190 -21.47 28.77 24.37
N SER A 191 -20.98 29.99 24.09
CA SER A 191 -21.82 31.14 23.71
C SER A 191 -22.63 30.93 22.45
N THR A 192 -22.24 30.02 21.57
CA THR A 192 -23.03 29.71 20.37
C THR A 192 -24.43 29.19 20.73
N ALA A 193 -24.55 28.38 21.78
CA ALA A 193 -25.86 27.92 22.27
C ALA A 193 -26.65 29.06 22.95
N GLU A 194 -25.94 29.99 23.60
CA GLU A 194 -26.51 31.19 24.20
C GLU A 194 -26.97 32.19 23.13
N ALA A 195 -26.22 32.34 22.03
CA ALA A 195 -26.54 33.16 20.86
C ALA A 195 -27.72 32.57 20.06
N ILE A 196 -27.77 31.26 19.88
CA ILE A 196 -28.91 30.56 19.27
C ILE A 196 -30.17 30.67 20.16
N ALA A 197 -30.02 30.64 21.49
CA ALA A 197 -31.15 30.70 22.43
C ALA A 197 -31.64 32.13 22.72
N THR A 198 -30.79 33.16 22.60
CA THR A 198 -31.15 34.56 22.92
C THR A 198 -31.39 35.45 21.69
N GLY A 199 -31.09 34.99 20.48
CA GLY A 199 -31.32 35.77 19.27
C GLY A 199 -31.46 34.93 18.03
N GLY A 200 -32.71 34.74 17.57
CA GLY A 200 -32.95 34.50 16.16
C GLY A 200 -32.29 35.62 15.35
N ALA A 201 -31.49 35.27 14.36
CA ALA A 201 -30.95 36.19 13.35
C ALA A 201 -30.12 37.38 13.90
N ALA A 202 -28.91 37.11 14.40
CA ALA A 202 -27.82 38.09 14.32
C ALA A 202 -26.88 37.69 13.18
N SER A 203 -27.33 37.99 11.96
CA SER A 203 -26.56 38.21 10.73
C SER A 203 -25.04 37.93 10.80
N ILE A 204 -24.64 36.71 10.43
CA ILE A 204 -23.59 36.63 9.42
C ILE A 204 -24.32 37.06 8.16
N SER A 205 -24.23 38.35 7.83
CA SER A 205 -24.76 38.85 6.57
C SER A 205 -24.14 38.00 5.46
N PRO A 206 -24.92 37.20 4.72
CA PRO A 206 -24.46 36.72 3.43
C PRO A 206 -24.64 37.94 2.52
N THR A 207 -23.65 38.85 2.53
CA THR A 207 -23.56 39.78 1.42
C THR A 207 -23.22 38.92 0.22
N ASN A 208 -24.27 38.62 -0.54
CA ASN A 208 -24.22 38.32 -1.95
C ASN A 208 -23.25 39.29 -2.61
N ASP A 209 -22.01 38.88 -2.74
CA ASP A 209 -21.10 39.33 -3.77
C ASP A 209 -20.27 38.12 -4.16
N ALA A 210 -20.63 37.56 -5.31
CA ALA A 210 -19.79 36.62 -6.00
C ALA A 210 -18.36 37.18 -6.09
N LYS A 211 -17.37 36.39 -5.64
CA LYS A 211 -15.96 36.54 -6.02
C LYS A 211 -15.29 37.85 -5.57
N LEU A 212 -15.11 38.07 -4.27
CA LEU A 212 -14.09 39.01 -3.78
C LEU A 212 -12.71 38.53 -4.24
N VAL A 213 -12.15 39.26 -5.20
CA VAL A 213 -10.83 39.01 -5.79
C VAL A 213 -9.78 39.59 -4.85
N ILE A 214 -8.85 38.76 -4.37
CA ILE A 214 -7.60 39.30 -3.80
C ILE A 214 -6.97 40.14 -4.92
N SER A 215 -6.56 41.37 -4.62
CA SER A 215 -6.06 42.36 -5.59
C SER A 215 -5.38 41.72 -6.82
N PRO A 216 -5.73 42.13 -8.05
CA PRO A 216 -5.39 41.38 -9.26
C PRO A 216 -3.87 41.21 -9.39
N ALA A 217 -3.42 39.96 -9.39
CA ALA A 217 -2.03 39.56 -9.61
C ALA A 217 -1.97 38.19 -10.28
N GLN A 218 -0.84 37.87 -10.91
CA GLN A 218 -0.57 36.57 -11.53
C GLN A 218 -0.75 35.41 -10.56
N ILE A 219 -0.29 35.57 -9.31
CA ILE A 219 -0.51 34.63 -8.20
C ILE A 219 -1.14 35.35 -7.03
N GLN A 220 -2.25 34.80 -6.53
CA GLN A 220 -2.97 35.27 -5.35
C GLN A 220 -2.89 34.22 -4.23
N VAL A 221 -2.42 34.63 -3.05
CA VAL A 221 -2.25 33.75 -1.90
C VAL A 221 -3.12 34.21 -0.73
N LEU A 222 -3.92 33.30 -0.17
CA LEU A 222 -4.62 33.52 1.09
C LEU A 222 -3.87 32.83 2.23
N ILE A 223 -3.42 33.60 3.21
CA ILE A 223 -2.69 33.09 4.38
C ILE A 223 -3.66 33.04 5.57
N ILE A 224 -3.85 31.86 6.16
CA ILE A 224 -4.58 31.69 7.41
C ILE A 224 -3.61 31.30 8.53
N ILE A 225 -3.62 32.07 9.61
CA ILE A 225 -2.76 31.85 10.77
C ILE A 225 -3.65 31.47 11.94
N LEU A 226 -3.63 30.21 12.36
CA LEU A 226 -4.43 29.79 13.50
C LEU A 226 -3.90 30.41 14.79
N SER A 227 -4.79 31.06 15.54
CA SER A 227 -4.47 31.63 16.84
C SER A 227 -5.57 31.33 17.85
N SER A 228 -5.46 31.87 19.07
CA SER A 228 -6.43 31.65 20.13
C SER A 228 -6.67 32.87 21.02
N TRP A 229 -7.64 32.72 21.95
CA TRP A 229 -7.94 33.67 23.02
C TRP A 229 -6.90 33.68 24.16
N ALA A 230 -5.84 32.87 24.10
CA ALA A 230 -4.83 32.86 25.15
C ALA A 230 -4.03 34.19 25.20
N PRO A 231 -3.66 34.70 26.39
CA PRO A 231 -2.83 35.91 26.51
C PRO A 231 -1.49 35.81 25.75
N LYS A 232 -0.91 34.60 25.69
CA LYS A 232 0.31 34.34 24.93
C LYS A 232 0.08 34.39 23.42
N ALA A 233 -1.05 33.90 22.94
CA ALA A 233 -1.43 33.97 21.52
C ALA A 233 -1.59 35.43 21.07
N PHE A 234 -2.13 36.30 21.93
CA PHE A 234 -2.17 37.74 21.68
C PHE A 234 -0.76 38.34 21.46
N GLN A 235 0.23 37.95 22.28
CA GLN A 235 1.62 38.39 22.09
C GLN A 235 2.24 37.84 20.80
N ARG A 236 2.01 36.56 20.50
CA ARG A 236 2.49 35.88 19.29
C ARG A 236 1.97 36.53 18.00
N ARG A 237 0.71 36.95 17.95
CA ARG A 237 0.17 37.70 16.79
C ARG A 237 0.94 38.98 16.54
N GLN A 238 1.26 39.75 17.59
CA GLN A 238 2.08 40.95 17.47
C GLN A 238 3.50 40.62 16.98
N GLU A 239 4.13 39.57 17.53
CA GLU A 239 5.46 39.12 17.11
C GLU A 239 5.49 38.73 15.62
N ILE A 240 4.47 38.01 15.13
CA ILE A 240 4.35 37.62 13.72
C ILE A 240 4.26 38.84 12.78
N ARG A 241 3.45 39.86 13.16
CA ARG A 241 3.34 41.12 12.40
C ARG A 241 4.69 41.85 12.33
N GLU A 242 5.48 41.77 13.39
CA GLU A 242 6.75 42.47 13.49
C GLU A 242 7.95 41.72 12.90
N THR A 243 7.79 40.43 12.58
CA THR A 243 8.86 39.52 12.13
C THR A 243 8.55 38.86 10.79
N THR A 244 8.07 37.61 10.79
CA THR A 244 7.90 36.76 9.60
C THR A 244 7.08 37.45 8.51
N LEU A 245 5.97 38.14 8.84
CA LEU A 245 5.15 38.83 7.83
C LEU A 245 5.88 40.00 7.14
N LYS A 246 6.92 40.59 7.75
CA LYS A 246 7.76 41.60 7.09
C LYS A 246 8.65 41.03 5.99
N LEU A 247 8.82 39.71 5.93
CA LEU A 247 9.55 39.04 4.85
C LEU A 247 8.68 38.83 3.61
N ALA A 248 7.35 38.99 3.70
CA ALA A 248 6.50 38.87 2.53
C ALA A 248 6.82 40.00 1.53
N PRO A 249 6.95 39.68 0.23
CA PRO A 249 7.25 40.70 -0.77
C PRO A 249 6.10 41.71 -0.88
N PRO A 250 6.38 42.97 -1.28
CA PRO A 250 5.34 43.96 -1.49
C PRO A 250 4.38 43.52 -2.61
N TYR A 251 3.16 44.06 -2.60
CA TYR A 251 2.19 43.80 -3.65
C TYR A 251 2.74 44.21 -5.02
N THR A 252 2.69 43.29 -5.98
CA THR A 252 3.08 43.51 -7.38
C THR A 252 2.07 42.89 -8.33
N SER A 253 2.15 43.20 -9.62
CA SER A 253 1.36 42.52 -10.65
C SER A 253 1.60 41.00 -10.74
N LYS A 254 2.73 40.51 -10.19
CA LYS A 254 3.07 39.08 -10.15
C LYS A 254 2.56 38.37 -8.91
N PHE A 255 2.45 39.07 -7.78
CA PHE A 255 2.13 38.44 -6.49
C PHE A 255 1.30 39.34 -5.60
N ALA A 256 0.20 38.78 -5.10
CA ALA A 256 -0.66 39.38 -4.11
C ALA A 256 -0.92 38.38 -2.99
N TYR A 257 -0.97 38.87 -1.75
CA TYR A 257 -1.39 38.05 -0.62
C TYR A 257 -2.32 38.80 0.30
N THR A 258 -3.11 38.05 1.07
CA THR A 258 -3.91 38.55 2.19
C THR A 258 -3.74 37.57 3.33
N TYR A 259 -3.67 38.05 4.56
CA TYR A 259 -3.56 37.19 5.73
C TYR A 259 -4.65 37.48 6.76
N LYS A 260 -5.10 36.45 7.48
CA LYS A 260 -5.99 36.58 8.64
C LYS A 260 -5.55 35.67 9.78
N PHE A 261 -5.51 36.21 11.00
CA PHE A 261 -5.45 35.45 12.23
C PHE A 261 -6.82 34.86 12.55
N VAL A 262 -6.92 33.53 12.61
CA VAL A 262 -8.19 32.83 12.78
C VAL A 262 -8.41 32.49 14.25
N LEU A 263 -9.44 33.07 14.85
CA LEU A 263 -9.90 32.83 16.22
C LEU A 263 -11.32 32.27 16.19
N GLY A 264 -11.65 31.37 17.12
CA GLY A 264 -13.05 31.04 17.44
C GLY A 264 -13.68 32.05 18.39
N GLU A 265 -14.90 31.84 18.83
CA GLU A 265 -15.50 32.54 19.96
C GLU A 265 -14.80 32.20 21.28
N ALA A 266 -14.93 33.09 22.27
CA ALA A 266 -14.36 32.87 23.60
C ALA A 266 -14.80 31.51 24.18
N PRO A 267 -13.86 30.65 24.61
CA PRO A 267 -14.18 29.28 25.02
C PRO A 267 -14.99 29.19 26.32
N SER A 268 -14.95 30.26 27.12
CA SER A 268 -15.68 30.44 28.38
C SER A 268 -15.94 31.92 28.67
N SER A 269 -16.91 32.20 29.54
CA SER A 269 -17.19 33.57 30.02
C SER A 269 -15.99 34.20 30.73
N HIS A 270 -15.16 33.40 31.41
CA HIS A 270 -13.92 33.88 32.02
C HIS A 270 -12.93 34.39 30.97
N ALA A 271 -12.69 33.60 29.90
CA ALA A 271 -11.80 34.01 28.81
C ALA A 271 -12.33 35.27 28.09
N ARG A 272 -13.64 35.36 27.90
CA ARG A 272 -14.30 36.55 27.33
C ARG A 272 -14.04 37.79 28.18
N ASN A 273 -14.21 37.69 29.49
CA ASN A 273 -14.00 38.82 30.40
C ASN A 273 -12.51 39.21 30.51
N ALA A 274 -11.61 38.24 30.48
CA ALA A 274 -10.17 38.49 30.60
C ALA A 274 -9.54 39.10 29.35
N MET A 275 -9.97 38.69 28.15
CA MET A 275 -9.30 39.03 26.88
C MET A 275 -10.19 39.75 25.86
N GLY A 276 -11.50 39.84 26.09
CA GLY A 276 -12.45 40.38 25.11
C GLY A 276 -12.21 41.82 24.71
N THR A 277 -11.86 42.70 25.65
CA THR A 277 -11.53 44.10 25.36
C THR A 277 -10.28 44.20 24.48
N LYS A 278 -9.20 43.51 24.87
CA LYS A 278 -7.92 43.49 24.13
C LYS A 278 -8.08 42.98 22.69
N ILE A 279 -8.85 41.91 22.49
CA ILE A 279 -9.09 41.35 21.15
C ILE A 279 -9.97 42.30 20.31
N THR A 280 -10.98 42.93 20.92
CA THR A 280 -11.83 43.91 20.21
C THR A 280 -11.03 45.13 19.75
N GLU A 281 -10.12 45.63 20.59
CA GLU A 281 -9.20 46.70 20.24
C GLU A 281 -8.22 46.29 19.14
N GLU A 282 -7.69 45.06 19.19
CA GLU A 282 -6.80 44.50 18.18
C GLU A 282 -7.48 44.38 16.82
N ILE A 283 -8.73 43.88 16.78
CA ILE A 283 -9.56 43.81 15.58
C ILE A 283 -9.71 45.20 14.95
N ARG A 284 -10.06 46.21 15.75
CA ARG A 284 -10.23 47.60 15.27
C ARG A 284 -8.94 48.21 14.75
N LYS A 285 -7.79 47.84 15.33
CA LYS A 285 -6.49 48.43 15.00
C LYS A 285 -5.89 47.88 13.71
N TYR A 286 -5.94 46.57 13.51
CA TYR A 286 -5.20 45.90 12.43
C TYR A 286 -6.08 45.31 11.33
N ASP A 287 -7.37 45.12 11.58
CA ASP A 287 -8.31 44.47 10.64
C ASP A 287 -7.77 43.16 10.04
N ASP A 288 -7.00 42.40 10.81
CA ASP A 288 -6.35 41.17 10.35
C ASP A 288 -6.80 39.93 11.13
N ILE A 289 -7.89 40.05 11.90
CA ILE A 289 -8.48 38.94 12.68
C ILE A 289 -9.78 38.48 12.02
N LEU A 290 -9.91 37.16 11.86
CA LEU A 290 -11.12 36.46 11.49
C LEU A 290 -11.69 35.75 12.73
N LEU A 291 -12.87 36.19 13.18
CA LEU A 291 -13.61 35.55 14.26
C LEU A 291 -14.66 34.59 13.68
N LEU A 292 -14.50 33.29 13.94
CA LEU A 292 -15.41 32.24 13.46
C LEU A 292 -16.46 31.90 14.54
N PRO A 293 -17.69 31.53 14.15
CA PRO A 293 -18.79 31.17 15.07
C PRO A 293 -18.61 29.73 15.61
N VAL A 294 -17.42 29.44 16.11
CA VAL A 294 -17.04 28.15 16.71
C VAL A 294 -16.27 28.42 17.99
N PRO A 295 -16.52 27.71 19.10
CA PRO A 295 -15.80 27.97 20.34
C PRO A 295 -14.32 27.61 20.18
N ASP A 296 -13.44 28.49 20.65
CA ASP A 296 -11.98 28.33 20.57
C ASP A 296 -11.45 27.35 21.64
N ARG A 297 -11.83 26.08 21.50
CA ARG A 297 -11.52 24.96 22.39
C ARG A 297 -10.48 24.03 21.77
N ASP A 298 -10.23 22.89 22.41
CA ASP A 298 -9.30 21.86 21.93
C ASP A 298 -9.70 21.21 20.58
N ASP A 299 -10.92 21.46 20.07
CA ASP A 299 -11.36 21.02 18.72
C ASP A 299 -10.82 21.95 17.61
N ARG A 300 -9.48 21.90 17.43
CA ARG A 300 -8.77 22.71 16.42
C ARG A 300 -9.15 22.33 14.99
N GLY A 301 -9.52 21.06 14.76
CA GLY A 301 -9.87 20.55 13.44
C GLY A 301 -11.14 21.20 12.87
N TYR A 302 -12.18 21.37 13.71
CA TYR A 302 -13.41 22.04 13.28
C TYR A 302 -13.21 23.52 12.98
N LYS A 303 -12.36 24.21 13.76
CA LYS A 303 -11.97 25.60 13.50
C LYS A 303 -11.29 25.75 12.13
N VAL A 304 -10.37 24.84 11.79
CA VAL A 304 -9.72 24.83 10.46
C VAL A 304 -10.72 24.60 9.35
N PHE A 305 -11.63 23.64 9.51
CA PHE A 305 -12.68 23.40 8.53
C PHE A 305 -13.53 24.65 8.26
N LYS A 306 -13.95 25.36 9.31
CA LYS A 306 -14.69 26.63 9.18
C LYS A 306 -13.87 27.76 8.57
N ALA A 307 -12.56 27.78 8.83
CA ALA A 307 -11.65 28.70 8.17
C ALA A 307 -11.53 28.41 6.67
N LEU A 308 -11.45 27.13 6.27
CA LEU A 308 -11.44 26.73 4.86
C LEU A 308 -12.77 27.05 4.18
N GLU A 309 -13.91 26.83 4.84
CA GLU A 309 -15.25 27.19 4.35
C GLU A 309 -15.37 28.70 4.13
N TRP A 310 -14.91 29.51 5.07
CA TRP A 310 -14.82 30.97 4.92
C TRP A 310 -13.91 31.36 3.75
N SER A 311 -12.74 30.71 3.65
CA SER A 311 -11.75 30.97 2.60
C SER A 311 -12.32 30.68 1.21
N ASN A 312 -13.14 29.65 1.07
CA ASN A 312 -13.77 29.23 -0.19
C ASN A 312 -14.62 30.34 -0.84
N ASN A 313 -14.96 31.41 -0.12
CA ASN A 313 -15.69 32.57 -0.67
C ASN A 313 -14.79 33.54 -1.47
N PHE A 314 -13.47 33.40 -1.39
CA PHE A 314 -12.50 34.29 -2.04
C PHE A 314 -11.88 33.64 -3.29
N LYS A 315 -11.44 34.49 -4.23
CA LYS A 315 -10.53 34.05 -5.30
C LYS A 315 -9.09 34.12 -4.83
N PHE A 316 -8.41 32.99 -4.93
CA PHE A 316 -6.98 32.83 -4.71
C PHE A 316 -6.51 31.60 -5.50
N ASP A 317 -5.21 31.49 -5.75
CA ASP A 317 -4.59 30.33 -6.38
C ASP A 317 -4.13 29.32 -5.32
N PHE A 318 -3.51 29.82 -4.26
CA PHE A 318 -3.01 29.03 -3.13
C PHE A 318 -3.53 29.54 -1.79
N LEU A 319 -3.83 28.61 -0.89
CA LEU A 319 -4.06 28.86 0.53
C LEU A 319 -2.87 28.33 1.32
N CYS A 320 -2.23 29.18 2.10
CA CYS A 320 -1.17 28.80 3.02
C CYS A 320 -1.72 28.80 4.45
N LYS A 321 -1.62 27.66 5.13
CA LYS A 321 -1.98 27.58 6.55
C LYS A 321 -0.72 27.48 7.41
N THR A 322 -0.72 28.23 8.51
CA THR A 322 0.28 28.09 9.58
C THR A 322 -0.34 28.38 10.95
N ASP A 323 0.45 28.27 12.01
CA ASP A 323 0.05 28.53 13.40
C ASP A 323 0.72 29.82 13.91
N ASP A 324 0.18 30.40 15.00
CA ASP A 324 0.72 31.60 15.63
C ASP A 324 2.10 31.41 16.29
N ASP A 325 2.61 30.19 16.34
CA ASP A 325 3.92 29.84 16.89
C ASP A 325 4.92 29.43 15.81
N VAL A 326 4.74 29.83 14.54
CA VAL A 326 5.60 29.42 13.42
C VAL A 326 6.21 30.62 12.70
N PHE A 327 7.51 30.55 12.47
CA PHE A 327 8.21 31.47 11.58
C PHE A 327 8.25 30.89 10.17
N VAL A 328 7.86 31.67 9.16
CA VAL A 328 7.89 31.26 7.75
C VAL A 328 8.77 32.23 6.94
N ARG A 329 9.58 31.69 6.02
CA ARG A 329 10.35 32.46 5.03
C ARG A 329 9.45 32.87 3.88
N TRP A 330 8.57 33.85 4.12
CA TRP A 330 7.61 34.31 3.12
C TRP A 330 8.27 34.87 1.86
N ASP A 331 9.48 35.40 1.95
CA ASP A 331 10.31 35.79 0.81
C ASP A 331 10.60 34.60 -0.13
N THR A 332 11.04 33.47 0.45
CA THR A 332 11.31 32.22 -0.28
C THR A 332 10.02 31.58 -0.79
N VAL A 333 9.03 31.41 0.09
CA VAL A 333 7.75 30.77 -0.24
C VAL A 333 7.03 31.53 -1.36
N SER A 334 6.99 32.85 -1.30
CA SER A 334 6.34 33.66 -2.34
C SER A 334 7.05 33.53 -3.68
N SER A 335 8.39 33.57 -3.69
CA SER A 335 9.19 33.39 -4.91
C SER A 335 8.95 32.02 -5.55
N GLU A 336 8.86 30.97 -4.73
CA GLU A 336 8.56 29.61 -5.20
C GLU A 336 7.14 29.49 -5.75
N LEU A 337 6.13 30.08 -5.10
CA LEU A 337 4.75 30.05 -5.60
C LEU A 337 4.58 30.84 -6.91
N ILE A 338 5.31 31.95 -7.06
CA ILE A 338 5.38 32.71 -8.32
C ILE A 338 5.97 31.84 -9.44
N ALA A 339 7.07 31.15 -9.16
CA ALA A 339 7.73 30.26 -10.12
C ALA A 339 6.87 29.03 -10.47
N GLN A 340 6.16 28.48 -9.48
CA GLN A 340 5.28 27.31 -9.63
C GLN A 340 4.08 27.59 -10.56
N GLY A 341 3.52 28.80 -10.51
CA GLY A 341 2.29 29.12 -11.23
C GLY A 341 1.03 28.48 -10.61
N PRO A 342 -0.19 28.88 -11.02
CA PRO A 342 -1.42 28.29 -10.51
C PRO A 342 -1.44 26.77 -10.77
N SER A 343 -1.69 25.98 -9.73
CA SER A 343 -1.64 24.51 -9.79
C SER A 343 -2.96 23.91 -9.32
N ARG A 344 -3.32 22.74 -9.88
CA ARG A 344 -4.49 21.96 -9.47
C ARG A 344 -4.08 20.75 -8.64
N TYR A 345 -4.94 20.34 -7.71
CA TYR A 345 -4.70 19.24 -6.78
C TYR A 345 -3.35 19.34 -6.06
N TYR A 346 -2.92 20.57 -5.77
CA TYR A 346 -1.63 20.85 -5.18
C TYR A 346 -1.75 20.92 -3.66
N TRP A 347 -1.13 19.96 -2.99
CA TRP A 347 -1.04 19.90 -1.54
C TRP A 347 0.41 19.67 -1.15
N LYS A 348 1.06 20.65 -0.51
CA LYS A 348 2.48 20.60 -0.15
C LYS A 348 2.68 20.87 1.33
N GLY A 349 3.56 20.10 1.98
CA GLY A 349 3.90 20.28 3.39
C GLY A 349 4.90 19.22 3.89
N LEU A 350 5.20 19.22 5.19
CA LEU A 350 6.01 18.15 5.78
C LEU A 350 5.17 16.86 5.86
N ALA A 351 5.28 16.01 4.85
CA ALA A 351 4.47 14.80 4.72
C ALA A 351 4.90 13.70 5.71
N PHE A 352 3.90 13.02 6.26
CA PHE A 352 3.98 11.80 7.06
C PHE A 352 3.20 10.69 6.38
N ARG A 353 3.73 9.46 6.44
CA ARG A 353 3.10 8.25 5.89
C ARG A 353 3.30 7.08 6.84
N ASN A 354 2.46 6.06 6.72
CA ASN A 354 2.59 4.82 7.49
C ASN A 354 2.72 5.06 9.00
N MET A 355 2.00 6.07 9.49
CA MET A 355 1.99 6.43 10.91
C MET A 355 0.87 5.68 11.59
N GLU A 356 1.21 4.84 12.57
CA GLU A 356 0.25 4.13 13.39
C GLU A 356 -0.52 5.09 14.31
N LEU A 357 -1.75 4.70 14.66
CA LEU A 357 -2.48 5.24 15.80
C LEU A 357 -1.65 4.97 17.06
N THR A 358 -0.91 5.96 17.57
CA THR A 358 -0.43 5.85 18.95
C THR A 358 -1.66 5.69 19.84
N PRO A 359 -1.82 4.55 20.54
CA PRO A 359 -2.91 4.41 21.48
C PRO A 359 -2.63 5.42 22.59
N ASN A 360 -3.45 6.45 22.65
CA ASN A 360 -3.49 7.31 23.82
C ASN A 360 -3.81 6.41 25.02
N PRO A 361 -3.00 6.35 26.09
CA PRO A 361 -3.31 5.52 27.26
C PRO A 361 -4.68 5.85 27.89
N ASP A 362 -5.21 7.05 27.59
CA ASP A 362 -6.49 7.54 28.10
C ASP A 362 -7.70 7.24 27.18
N ILE A 363 -7.48 6.64 26.00
CA ILE A 363 -8.57 6.25 25.10
C ILE A 363 -8.57 4.74 24.95
N LYS A 364 -9.35 4.06 25.78
CA LYS A 364 -9.80 2.70 25.47
C LYS A 364 -10.77 2.76 24.31
N VAL A 365 -10.28 2.80 23.07
CA VAL A 365 -11.16 2.56 21.92
C VAL A 365 -11.64 1.12 22.06
N ALA A 366 -12.96 0.93 22.15
CA ALA A 366 -13.55 -0.39 22.05
C ALA A 366 -13.09 -1.03 20.73
N LYS A 367 -12.46 -2.22 20.82
CA LYS A 367 -12.20 -3.09 19.68
C LYS A 367 -13.52 -3.32 18.93
N THR A 368 -13.73 -2.51 17.92
CA THR A 368 -14.66 -2.75 16.83
C THR A 368 -13.76 -2.99 15.63
N ASP A 369 -14.01 -4.06 14.91
CA ASP A 369 -13.10 -4.68 13.93
C ASP A 369 -12.81 -3.85 12.66
N GLU A 370 -12.95 -2.52 12.70
CA GLU A 370 -12.78 -1.63 11.54
C GLU A 370 -12.18 -0.26 11.88
N ALA A 371 -11.06 -0.20 12.63
CA ALA A 371 -10.22 0.99 12.68
C ALA A 371 -8.96 0.76 11.82
N PRO A 372 -8.70 1.57 10.77
CA PRO A 372 -7.47 1.42 9.98
C PRO A 372 -6.26 1.66 10.89
N GLY A 373 -5.40 0.64 11.03
CA GLY A 373 -4.22 0.70 11.89
C GLY A 373 -3.18 1.75 11.50
N ILE A 374 -3.34 2.39 10.34
CA ILE A 374 -2.41 3.33 9.73
C ILE A 374 -3.19 4.55 9.21
N PHE A 375 -2.76 5.76 9.56
CA PHE A 375 -3.32 6.98 8.97
C PHE A 375 -2.96 7.11 7.48
N PRO A 376 -3.91 7.54 6.62
CA PRO A 376 -3.58 8.04 5.29
C PRO A 376 -2.47 9.10 5.34
N PRO A 377 -1.68 9.27 4.27
CA PRO A 377 -0.65 10.30 4.23
C PRO A 377 -1.22 11.67 4.62
N PHE A 378 -0.52 12.38 5.50
CA PHE A 378 -0.93 13.69 5.99
C PHE A 378 0.27 14.63 6.09
N VAL A 379 0.06 15.92 6.36
CA VAL A 379 1.15 16.92 6.49
C VAL A 379 1.15 17.58 7.85
N ALA A 380 2.32 17.97 8.34
CA ALA A 380 2.45 18.70 9.60
C ALA A 380 1.62 20.00 9.65
N ASN A 381 1.03 20.27 10.82
CA ASN A 381 0.31 21.53 11.08
C ASN A 381 1.20 22.79 11.07
N THR A 382 2.53 22.63 11.10
CA THR A 382 3.49 23.75 11.11
C THR A 382 3.30 24.64 9.89
N PHE A 383 3.23 24.06 8.69
CA PHE A 383 3.03 24.81 7.46
C PHE A 383 2.57 23.87 6.35
N TYR A 384 1.52 24.27 5.63
CA TYR A 384 1.13 23.60 4.38
C TYR A 384 0.47 24.55 3.39
N VAL A 385 0.54 24.18 2.13
CA VAL A 385 -0.04 24.91 0.99
C VAL A 385 -1.07 24.03 0.29
N LEU A 386 -2.24 24.59 0.03
CA LEU A 386 -3.34 23.95 -0.71
C LEU A 386 -3.68 24.78 -1.94
N SER A 387 -3.94 24.15 -3.08
CA SER A 387 -4.58 24.82 -4.21
C SER A 387 -6.06 25.08 -3.94
N ARG A 388 -6.61 26.07 -4.64
CA ARG A 388 -8.01 26.48 -4.52
C ARG A 388 -9.01 25.36 -4.72
N ASP A 389 -8.76 24.46 -5.67
CA ASP A 389 -9.63 23.32 -5.96
C ASP A 389 -9.64 22.28 -4.83
N ILE A 390 -8.51 22.07 -4.14
CA ILE A 390 -8.48 21.27 -2.91
C ILE A 390 -9.33 21.91 -1.82
N VAL A 391 -9.25 23.23 -1.63
CA VAL A 391 -10.09 23.91 -0.64
C VAL A 391 -11.58 23.75 -0.97
N THR A 392 -11.98 23.85 -2.24
CA THR A 392 -13.36 23.54 -2.67
C THR A 392 -13.75 22.11 -2.34
N LEU A 393 -12.85 21.16 -2.62
CA LEU A 393 -13.09 19.74 -2.39
C LEU A 393 -13.30 19.44 -0.90
N LEU A 394 -12.42 19.99 -0.05
CA LEU A 394 -12.48 19.83 1.40
C LEU A 394 -13.72 20.47 2.02
N THR A 395 -14.27 21.51 1.41
CA THR A 395 -15.44 22.26 1.90
C THR A 395 -16.78 21.80 1.31
N TYR A 396 -16.77 20.82 0.39
CA TYR A 396 -17.99 20.29 -0.22
C TYR A 396 -18.94 19.65 0.83
N PRO A 397 -20.26 19.91 0.83
CA PRO A 397 -21.18 19.36 1.83
C PRO A 397 -21.14 17.82 1.92
N GLY A 398 -20.92 17.27 3.11
CA GLY A 398 -20.81 15.82 3.32
C GLY A 398 -20.41 15.43 4.74
N PRO A 399 -20.59 14.15 5.13
CA PRO A 399 -20.16 13.63 6.42
C PRO A 399 -18.63 13.69 6.54
N ARG A 400 -18.13 14.14 7.69
CA ARG A 400 -16.68 14.29 7.96
C ARG A 400 -16.31 13.68 9.29
N ILE A 401 -15.11 13.08 9.31
CA ILE A 401 -14.47 12.58 10.52
C ILE A 401 -13.45 13.62 10.97
N PHE A 402 -13.53 14.03 12.23
CA PHE A 402 -12.54 14.90 12.87
C PHE A 402 -11.77 14.09 13.90
N THR A 403 -10.44 14.14 13.84
CA THR A 403 -9.55 13.57 14.85
C THR A 403 -9.10 14.67 15.82
N LYS A 404 -8.51 14.24 16.95
CA LYS A 404 -7.92 15.13 17.95
C LYS A 404 -6.75 15.96 17.38
N HIS A 405 -6.07 15.47 16.36
CA HIS A 405 -4.91 16.12 15.76
C HIS A 405 -5.28 16.68 14.38
N GLU A 406 -5.26 18.01 14.26
CA GLU A 406 -5.70 18.73 13.04
C GLU A 406 -5.02 18.26 11.75
N ASP A 407 -3.76 17.84 11.83
CA ASP A 407 -2.90 17.48 10.69
C ASP A 407 -3.43 16.26 9.96
N GLN A 408 -4.03 15.33 10.71
CA GLN A 408 -4.56 14.08 10.18
C GLN A 408 -5.87 14.28 9.39
N ASN A 409 -6.66 15.30 9.71
CA ASN A 409 -8.00 15.50 9.13
C ASN A 409 -7.96 15.70 7.62
N ILE A 410 -7.04 16.54 7.13
CA ILE A 410 -6.89 16.81 5.69
C ILE A 410 -6.50 15.53 4.95
N GLY A 411 -5.58 14.73 5.51
CA GLY A 411 -5.18 13.45 4.92
C GLY A 411 -6.33 12.45 4.83
N ILE A 412 -7.16 12.34 5.87
CA ILE A 412 -8.35 11.49 5.87
C ILE A 412 -9.36 11.95 4.80
N TRP A 413 -9.63 13.24 4.71
CA TRP A 413 -10.62 13.78 3.78
C TRP A 413 -10.17 13.69 2.32
N LEU A 414 -8.87 13.80 2.05
CA LEU A 414 -8.31 13.69 0.70
C LEU A 414 -8.04 12.24 0.26
N HIS A 415 -7.99 11.29 1.20
CA HIS A 415 -7.70 9.89 0.92
C HIS A 415 -8.64 9.27 -0.13
N ALA A 416 -9.94 9.54 -0.02
CA ALA A 416 -10.95 9.02 -0.96
C ALA A 416 -10.75 9.52 -2.40
N PHE A 417 -10.04 10.63 -2.59
CA PHE A 417 -9.77 11.23 -3.88
C PHE A 417 -8.41 10.85 -4.47
N SER A 418 -7.65 9.97 -3.79
CA SER A 418 -6.30 9.56 -4.18
C SER A 418 -5.32 10.74 -4.35
N ILE A 419 -5.58 11.86 -3.67
CA ILE A 419 -4.70 13.04 -3.68
C ILE A 419 -3.63 12.85 -2.60
N LYS A 420 -2.36 12.95 -2.98
CA LYS A 420 -1.21 12.74 -2.09
C LYS A 420 -0.47 14.06 -1.82
N PRO A 421 0.12 14.24 -0.63
CA PRO A 421 0.91 15.43 -0.34
C PRO A 421 2.28 15.38 -1.03
N VAL A 422 2.76 16.54 -1.46
CA VAL A 422 4.14 16.79 -1.88
C VAL A 422 4.97 17.08 -0.64
N HIS A 423 5.96 16.24 -0.35
CA HIS A 423 6.82 16.38 0.81
C HIS A 423 7.79 17.57 0.68
N ASP A 424 7.88 18.41 1.71
CA ASP A 424 8.91 19.45 1.84
C ASP A 424 9.63 19.33 3.19
N ARG A 425 10.84 18.76 3.15
CA ARG A 425 11.71 18.58 4.32
C ARG A 425 12.15 19.89 4.98
N ARG A 426 12.03 21.05 4.32
CA ARG A 426 12.47 22.35 4.84
C ARG A 426 11.53 22.92 5.92
N ILE A 427 10.43 22.24 6.20
CA ILE A 427 9.48 22.59 7.26
C ILE A 427 9.86 21.83 8.53
N GLN A 428 10.10 22.54 9.62
CA GLN A 428 10.68 21.99 10.85
C GLN A 428 9.73 22.09 12.03
N GLN A 429 9.15 20.94 12.40
CA GLN A 429 8.18 20.82 13.48
C GLN A 429 8.81 20.67 14.88
N TRP A 430 10.04 20.15 14.96
CA TRP A 430 10.74 19.88 16.22
C TRP A 430 11.81 20.94 16.53
N ASP A 431 12.42 20.85 17.71
CA ASP A 431 13.52 21.70 18.16
C ASP A 431 14.87 21.37 17.48
N VAL A 432 14.94 21.68 16.19
CA VAL A 432 16.09 21.50 15.30
C VAL A 432 16.17 22.72 14.37
N CYS A 433 17.32 22.95 13.73
CA CYS A 433 17.46 24.03 12.76
C CYS A 433 18.39 23.63 11.61
N GLU A 434 17.91 23.79 10.37
CA GLU A 434 18.70 23.61 9.14
C GLU A 434 18.66 24.90 8.31
N ASN A 435 19.78 25.28 7.72
CA ASN A 435 19.95 26.60 7.12
C ASN A 435 19.08 26.84 5.87
N ASP A 436 18.60 25.78 5.21
CA ASP A 436 17.67 25.83 4.07
C ASP A 436 16.19 25.77 4.49
N MET A 437 15.88 25.89 5.79
CA MET A 437 14.50 25.82 6.28
C MET A 437 13.61 26.95 5.70
N ILE A 438 12.34 26.62 5.46
CA ILE A 438 11.32 27.59 5.04
C ILE A 438 10.29 27.86 6.13
N ALA A 439 10.15 26.95 7.10
CA ALA A 439 9.25 27.13 8.23
C ALA A 439 9.81 26.45 9.48
N LYS A 440 9.69 27.09 10.65
CA LYS A 440 10.12 26.54 11.94
C LYS A 440 9.12 26.88 13.05
N ARG A 441 8.76 25.88 13.85
CA ARG A 441 7.88 26.02 15.03
C ARG A 441 8.65 26.51 16.27
N PHE A 442 8.01 27.36 17.05
CA PHE A 442 8.39 27.95 18.35
C PHE A 442 7.33 27.59 19.41
N GLY A 443 7.06 26.29 19.53
CA GLY A 443 6.00 25.75 20.39
C GLY A 443 6.38 25.71 21.87
N ASP A 444 5.41 25.36 22.72
CA ASP A 444 5.62 25.22 24.17
C ASP A 444 6.13 23.82 24.57
N SER A 445 6.08 22.87 23.65
CA SER A 445 6.55 21.48 23.84
C SER A 445 8.08 21.37 23.91
N PHE A 446 8.80 22.43 23.55
CA PHE A 446 10.24 22.57 23.70
C PHE A 446 10.55 24.05 23.93
N LYS A 447 11.59 24.39 24.71
CA LYS A 447 12.02 25.78 24.87
C LYS A 447 13.12 26.09 23.86
N PRO A 448 12.84 26.84 22.78
CA PRO A 448 13.87 27.22 21.80
C PRO A 448 14.98 28.02 22.49
N LEU A 449 16.21 27.89 21.98
CA LEU A 449 17.36 28.66 22.49
C LEU A 449 17.20 30.16 22.23
N GLU A 450 16.58 30.52 21.11
CA GLU A 450 16.42 31.88 20.61
C GLU A 450 14.98 32.09 20.11
N SER A 451 14.54 33.35 19.98
CA SER A 451 13.17 33.74 19.64
C SER A 451 12.91 33.84 18.12
N MET A 452 11.65 34.07 17.74
CA MET A 452 11.28 34.34 16.35
C MET A 452 11.95 35.63 15.83
N GLN A 453 12.14 36.60 16.72
CA GLN A 453 12.80 37.89 16.42
C GLN A 453 14.28 37.70 16.10
N ASP A 454 14.97 36.79 16.80
CA ASP A 454 16.37 36.48 16.54
C ASP A 454 16.55 35.79 15.17
N MET A 455 15.62 34.90 14.82
CA MET A 455 15.60 34.27 13.48
C MET A 455 15.34 35.30 12.38
N PHE A 456 14.40 36.23 12.59
CA PHE A 456 14.15 37.33 11.68
C PHE A 456 15.39 38.21 11.50
N ARG A 457 16.08 38.55 12.60
CA ARG A 457 17.34 39.31 12.58
C ARG A 457 18.42 38.61 11.77
N ASN A 458 18.57 37.28 11.89
CA ASN A 458 19.51 36.52 11.06
C ASN A 458 19.21 36.67 9.56
N VAL A 459 17.94 36.67 9.15
CA VAL A 459 17.54 36.88 7.74
C VAL A 459 17.93 38.28 7.27
N ILE A 460 17.56 39.33 8.03
CA ILE A 460 17.82 40.72 7.66
C ILE A 460 19.33 41.04 7.62
N GLU A 461 20.09 40.49 8.57
CA GLU A 461 21.55 40.67 8.67
C GLU A 461 22.33 39.74 7.72
N LYS A 462 21.66 38.91 6.91
CA LYS A 462 22.27 37.93 6.00
C LYS A 462 23.22 36.95 6.70
N LYS A 463 22.96 36.65 7.97
CA LYS A 463 23.64 35.59 8.71
C LYS A 463 23.08 34.22 8.30
N PRO A 464 23.82 33.12 8.54
CA PRO A 464 23.23 31.80 8.46
C PRO A 464 21.95 31.74 9.31
N LEU A 465 20.88 31.23 8.71
CA LEU A 465 19.52 31.28 9.26
C LEU A 465 19.44 30.67 10.66
N CYS A 466 20.21 29.61 10.89
CA CYS A 466 20.25 28.86 12.14
C CYS A 466 21.32 29.31 13.14
N SER A 467 21.97 30.46 12.94
CA SER A 467 22.88 31.04 13.94
C SER A 467 22.16 31.29 15.27
N GLY A 468 22.69 30.72 16.36
CA GLY A 468 22.07 30.76 17.70
C GLY A 468 21.00 29.69 17.95
N PHE A 469 20.58 28.96 16.91
CA PHE A 469 19.57 27.92 17.04
C PHE A 469 20.20 26.53 17.24
N ARG A 470 19.37 25.59 17.68
CA ARG A 470 19.79 24.23 17.99
C ARG A 470 20.19 23.46 16.72
N GLN A 471 21.49 23.23 16.53
CA GLN A 471 22.06 22.48 15.39
C GLN A 471 22.85 21.23 15.81
N ASP A 472 22.97 20.95 17.11
CA ASP A 472 23.54 19.69 17.64
C ASP A 472 22.66 18.46 17.31
N ARG A 473 21.45 18.69 16.80
CA ARG A 473 20.52 17.69 16.29
C ARG A 473 20.11 18.04 14.86
N CYS A 474 19.82 17.02 14.07
CA CYS A 474 19.35 17.15 12.68
C CYS A 474 17.83 17.06 12.59
N ALA A 475 17.24 17.79 11.64
CA ALA A 475 15.85 17.59 11.25
C ALA A 475 15.66 16.26 10.49
N PRO A 476 14.48 15.60 10.57
CA PRO A 476 14.21 14.42 9.76
C PRO A 476 14.43 14.69 8.28
N CYS A 477 14.94 13.68 7.57
CA CYS A 477 15.35 13.79 6.16
C CYS A 477 16.61 14.65 5.90
N TYR A 478 17.37 15.02 6.94
CA TYR A 478 18.69 15.66 6.82
C TYR A 478 19.82 14.74 7.27
N SER A 479 21.01 14.98 6.74
CA SER A 479 22.24 14.36 7.22
C SER A 479 22.53 14.79 8.66
N CYS A 480 22.78 13.80 9.51
CA CYS A 480 23.14 14.00 10.91
C CYS A 480 24.65 13.87 11.15
N HIS A 481 25.46 13.90 10.09
CA HIS A 481 26.90 13.72 10.20
C HIS A 481 27.53 14.77 11.13
N GLY A 482 28.27 14.32 12.15
CA GLY A 482 28.92 15.19 13.14
C GLY A 482 27.99 15.78 14.21
N ARG A 483 26.75 15.29 14.34
CA ARG A 483 25.75 15.77 15.32
C ARG A 483 25.50 14.75 16.44
N GLY A 484 25.03 15.21 17.60
CA GLY A 484 24.96 14.42 18.84
C GLY A 484 23.80 13.42 18.94
N SER A 485 22.80 13.50 18.04
CA SER A 485 21.71 12.51 17.96
C SER A 485 21.11 12.49 16.56
N HIS A 486 20.68 11.30 16.13
CA HIS A 486 20.01 11.10 14.85
C HIS A 486 18.49 11.11 15.05
N TRP A 487 17.75 11.65 14.07
CA TRP A 487 16.29 11.47 14.05
C TRP A 487 15.84 10.00 13.95
N LYS A 488 16.73 9.09 13.54
CA LYS A 488 16.50 7.64 13.53
C LYS A 488 16.45 7.07 14.94
N ASP A 489 17.15 7.67 15.89
CA ASP A 489 17.10 7.23 17.30
C ASP A 489 15.71 7.44 17.92
N ARG A 490 14.88 8.29 17.29
CA ARG A 490 13.47 8.51 17.66
C ARG A 490 12.50 7.55 16.97
N GLY A 491 13.01 6.51 16.31
CA GLY A 491 12.19 5.55 15.61
C GLY A 491 11.52 6.13 14.35
N LEU A 492 12.14 7.12 13.69
CA LEU A 492 11.65 7.70 12.44
C LEU A 492 12.51 7.28 11.24
N ASP A 493 11.87 6.96 10.12
CA ASP A 493 12.46 6.78 8.80
C ASP A 493 12.04 7.94 7.87
N CYS A 494 12.78 8.20 6.80
CA CYS A 494 12.39 9.22 5.83
C CYS A 494 12.72 8.85 4.39
N ASP A 495 11.73 9.05 3.52
CA ASP A 495 11.83 9.03 2.07
C ASP A 495 11.79 10.46 1.53
N SER A 496 12.76 10.83 0.70
CA SER A 496 12.92 12.20 0.19
C SER A 496 11.76 12.68 -0.68
N VAL A 497 10.95 11.76 -1.22
CA VAL A 497 9.79 12.06 -2.07
C VAL A 497 8.48 11.93 -1.30
N HIS A 498 8.35 10.90 -0.48
CA HIS A 498 7.09 10.52 0.16
C HIS A 498 6.94 10.96 1.62
N GLY A 499 8.04 11.39 2.25
CA GLY A 499 8.07 11.94 3.60
C GLY A 499 8.41 10.94 4.70
N ILE A 500 8.05 11.32 5.93
CA ILE A 500 8.50 10.68 7.17
C ILE A 500 7.59 9.50 7.53
N SER A 501 8.16 8.41 8.02
CA SER A 501 7.43 7.26 8.58
C SER A 501 8.10 6.77 9.87
N TYR A 502 7.54 5.76 10.53
CA TYR A 502 8.27 5.09 11.61
C TYR A 502 9.38 4.16 11.08
N LEU A 503 10.47 4.03 11.83
CA LEU A 503 11.48 3.00 11.64
C LEU A 503 10.84 1.67 11.98
N LYS A 504 10.80 0.79 10.98
CA LYS A 504 10.33 -0.58 11.15
C LYS A 504 11.20 -1.28 12.20
N LYS A 505 10.57 -1.84 13.25
CA LYS A 505 11.27 -2.79 14.13
C LYS A 505 11.65 -4.00 13.28
N ASN A 506 12.92 -4.40 13.36
CA ASN A 506 13.39 -5.64 12.73
C ASN A 506 12.51 -6.81 13.22
N GLY A 507 11.56 -7.27 12.40
CA GLY A 507 10.71 -8.42 12.70
C GLY A 507 9.22 -8.29 12.37
N GLU A 508 8.68 -7.10 12.14
CA GLU A 508 7.28 -6.95 11.70
C GLU A 508 7.24 -6.72 10.20
N ALA A 509 6.88 -7.78 9.48
CA ALA A 509 6.54 -7.75 8.07
C ALA A 509 5.42 -6.73 7.83
N GLU A 510 5.47 -6.04 6.68
CA GLU A 510 4.37 -5.21 6.19
C GLU A 510 3.11 -6.07 6.03
N ASP A 511 2.27 -6.12 7.07
CA ASP A 511 0.89 -6.54 6.92
C ASP A 511 0.08 -5.30 6.51
N GLY A 512 -0.02 -5.10 5.20
CA GLY A 512 -1.00 -4.19 4.58
C GLY A 512 -0.46 -2.83 4.11
N LEU A 513 -0.34 -2.71 2.78
CA LEU A 513 -0.34 -1.48 1.97
C LEU A 513 1.00 -0.74 1.71
N THR A 514 2.00 -1.44 1.17
CA THR A 514 2.64 -1.01 -0.08
C THR A 514 2.69 -2.18 -1.05
N VAL A 515 1.54 -2.45 -1.65
CA VAL A 515 1.44 -3.35 -2.80
C VAL A 515 2.29 -2.78 -3.92
N ASP A 516 3.19 -3.58 -4.50
CA ASP A 516 3.90 -3.34 -5.77
C ASP A 516 3.00 -2.59 -6.77
N ILE A 517 3.17 -1.25 -6.80
CA ILE A 517 2.52 -0.38 -7.78
C ILE A 517 3.47 -0.34 -8.96
N LYS A 518 2.94 -0.52 -10.17
CA LYS A 518 3.70 -0.17 -11.36
C LYS A 518 3.96 1.33 -11.34
N ASP A 519 5.23 1.71 -11.19
CA ASP A 519 5.68 3.09 -11.30
C ASP A 519 5.23 3.65 -12.65
N ALA A 520 4.87 4.93 -12.67
CA ALA A 520 4.58 5.62 -13.92
C ALA A 520 5.86 5.70 -14.76
N MET A 521 5.87 5.03 -15.90
CA MET A 521 7.03 4.97 -16.80
C MET A 521 6.92 6.03 -17.90
N PRO A 522 8.04 6.67 -18.31
CA PRO A 522 8.03 7.62 -19.42
C PRO A 522 7.63 6.91 -20.71
N THR A 523 6.77 7.55 -21.51
CA THR A 523 6.39 7.07 -22.85
C THR A 523 7.50 7.35 -23.85
N LEU A 524 7.47 6.66 -25.00
CA LEU A 524 8.37 6.95 -26.11
C LEU A 524 8.12 8.39 -26.60
N GLY A 525 9.15 9.25 -26.50
CA GLY A 525 9.05 10.65 -26.92
C GLY A 525 8.86 10.80 -28.44
N LYS A 526 8.45 11.99 -28.90
CA LYS A 526 8.28 12.28 -30.34
C LYS A 526 9.60 12.19 -31.12
N ASN A 527 10.72 12.59 -30.49
CA ASN A 527 12.07 12.52 -31.01
C ASN A 527 12.98 11.83 -29.98
N PRO A 528 12.95 10.49 -29.89
CA PRO A 528 13.73 9.77 -28.89
C PRO A 528 15.22 9.76 -29.25
N GLU A 529 16.09 9.80 -28.23
CA GLU A 529 17.51 9.50 -28.40
C GLU A 529 17.66 7.98 -28.48
N TRP A 530 17.99 7.48 -29.68
CA TRP A 530 18.07 6.05 -29.94
C TRP A 530 19.36 5.45 -29.41
N ILE A 531 19.25 4.43 -28.55
CA ILE A 531 20.36 3.51 -28.23
C ILE A 531 20.49 2.47 -29.35
N ILE A 532 19.37 1.86 -29.74
CA ILE A 532 19.25 1.03 -30.93
C ILE A 532 18.23 1.71 -31.86
N PRO A 533 18.65 2.22 -33.04
CA PRO A 533 17.77 2.93 -33.96
C PRO A 533 16.47 2.17 -34.25
N GLY A 534 15.33 2.80 -33.99
CA GLY A 534 14.00 2.24 -34.25
C GLY A 534 13.53 1.16 -33.30
N ILE A 535 14.34 0.75 -32.31
CA ILE A 535 14.01 -0.34 -31.37
C ILE A 535 14.00 0.15 -29.93
N LEU A 536 15.11 0.75 -29.47
CA LEU A 536 15.37 1.09 -28.07
C LEU A 536 15.89 2.52 -27.94
N SER A 537 15.23 3.33 -27.12
CA SER A 537 15.67 4.67 -26.72
C SER A 537 16.21 4.69 -25.29
N ASP A 538 16.78 5.81 -24.86
CA ASP A 538 17.19 6.08 -23.47
C ASP A 538 16.09 5.86 -22.42
N LYS A 539 14.81 6.07 -22.79
CA LYS A 539 13.66 6.06 -21.88
C LYS A 539 12.65 4.93 -22.08
N SER A 540 12.50 4.41 -23.29
CA SER A 540 11.52 3.35 -23.64
C SER A 540 11.93 2.54 -24.88
N SER A 541 11.14 1.54 -25.26
CA SER A 541 11.25 0.82 -26.53
C SER A 541 9.94 0.90 -27.31
N ILE A 542 9.96 0.56 -28.61
CA ILE A 542 8.74 0.46 -29.42
C ILE A 542 7.82 -0.69 -28.97
N PHE A 543 8.30 -1.61 -28.13
CA PHE A 543 7.55 -2.76 -27.65
C PHE A 543 6.99 -2.58 -26.24
N SER A 544 7.65 -1.77 -25.40
CA SER A 544 7.48 -1.75 -23.94
C SER A 544 6.04 -1.48 -23.47
N ASP A 545 5.28 -0.67 -24.21
CA ASP A 545 3.89 -0.30 -23.88
C ASP A 545 2.84 -0.99 -24.78
N THR A 546 3.26 -1.99 -25.56
CA THR A 546 2.39 -2.71 -26.50
C THR A 546 2.14 -4.14 -26.03
N GLU A 547 1.22 -4.87 -26.66
CA GLU A 547 1.05 -6.31 -26.40
C GLU A 547 2.28 -7.16 -26.76
N ALA A 548 3.20 -6.60 -27.55
CA ALA A 548 4.44 -7.25 -27.96
C ALA A 548 5.61 -7.04 -26.97
N TRP A 549 5.38 -6.47 -25.79
CA TRP A 549 6.40 -6.24 -24.76
C TRP A 549 7.25 -7.48 -24.43
N ALA A 550 6.65 -8.67 -24.48
CA ALA A 550 7.33 -9.95 -24.22
C ALA A 550 8.26 -10.42 -25.35
N ARG A 551 8.29 -9.72 -26.50
CA ARG A 551 9.27 -9.98 -27.58
C ARG A 551 10.67 -9.47 -27.24
N LEU A 552 10.77 -8.53 -26.30
CA LEU A 552 12.04 -7.96 -25.89
C LEU A 552 12.74 -8.92 -24.94
N LEU A 553 13.90 -9.43 -25.34
CA LEU A 553 14.73 -10.32 -24.55
C LEU A 553 16.02 -9.64 -24.16
N TRP A 554 16.46 -9.87 -22.94
CA TRP A 554 17.66 -9.29 -22.35
C TRP A 554 18.62 -10.38 -21.91
N ALA A 555 19.89 -10.20 -22.23
CA ALA A 555 20.98 -11.01 -21.71
C ALA A 555 22.19 -10.11 -21.41
N VAL A 556 23.11 -10.61 -20.58
CA VAL A 556 24.32 -9.88 -20.20
C VAL A 556 25.54 -10.75 -20.44
N TRP A 557 26.63 -10.16 -20.97
CA TRP A 557 27.93 -10.81 -21.11
C TRP A 557 29.08 -9.87 -20.76
N THR A 558 29.88 -10.23 -19.76
CA THR A 558 30.91 -9.32 -19.21
C THR A 558 32.34 -9.84 -19.31
N THR A 559 32.54 -11.03 -19.89
CA THR A 559 33.84 -11.70 -19.98
C THR A 559 34.38 -11.71 -21.40
N ASP A 560 35.70 -11.85 -21.54
CA ASP A 560 36.37 -11.93 -22.83
C ASP A 560 35.86 -13.13 -23.66
N PRO A 561 35.27 -12.91 -24.85
CA PRO A 561 34.75 -13.99 -25.66
C PRO A 561 35.82 -14.97 -26.13
N GLU A 562 37.08 -14.58 -26.32
CA GLU A 562 38.11 -15.50 -26.82
C GLU A 562 38.42 -16.63 -25.84
N THR A 563 38.29 -16.35 -24.54
CA THR A 563 38.60 -17.30 -23.47
C THR A 563 37.37 -18.00 -22.90
N THR A 564 36.21 -17.32 -22.91
CA THR A 564 35.01 -17.80 -22.21
C THR A 564 33.84 -18.14 -23.14
N TRP A 565 33.81 -17.65 -24.38
CA TRP A 565 32.71 -17.96 -25.31
C TRP A 565 32.90 -19.33 -25.95
N LYS A 566 31.92 -20.23 -25.75
CA LYS A 566 31.92 -21.59 -26.31
C LYS A 566 30.72 -21.81 -27.23
N ARG A 567 30.78 -22.86 -28.06
CA ARG A 567 29.69 -23.26 -28.98
C ARG A 567 28.31 -23.36 -28.31
N ARG A 568 28.27 -23.82 -27.06
CA ARG A 568 27.04 -23.95 -26.27
C ARG A 568 26.26 -22.63 -26.11
N HIS A 569 26.94 -21.48 -26.08
CA HIS A 569 26.26 -20.18 -25.93
C HIS A 569 25.56 -19.77 -27.23
N TYR A 570 26.17 -20.06 -28.39
CA TYR A 570 25.47 -19.91 -29.68
C TYR A 570 24.22 -20.79 -29.71
N GLN A 571 24.34 -22.06 -29.33
CA GLN A 571 23.21 -22.99 -29.35
C GLN A 571 22.12 -22.61 -28.33
N ALA A 572 22.49 -22.03 -27.18
CA ALA A 572 21.51 -21.47 -26.23
C ALA A 572 20.73 -20.30 -26.86
N ILE A 573 21.41 -19.38 -27.57
CA ILE A 573 20.75 -18.29 -28.33
C ILE A 573 19.88 -18.86 -29.47
N GLU A 574 20.37 -19.85 -30.20
CA GLU A 574 19.61 -20.51 -31.26
C GLU A 574 18.32 -21.14 -30.72
N SER A 575 18.35 -21.72 -29.51
CA SER A 575 17.16 -22.25 -28.86
C SER A 575 16.08 -21.18 -28.64
N ILE A 576 16.46 -19.92 -28.39
CA ILE A 576 15.51 -18.79 -28.32
C ILE A 576 14.84 -18.60 -29.68
N PHE A 577 15.63 -18.50 -30.75
CA PHE A 577 15.13 -18.18 -32.08
C PHE A 577 14.36 -19.32 -32.73
N VAL A 578 14.67 -20.58 -32.42
CA VAL A 578 13.84 -21.73 -32.84
C VAL A 578 12.44 -21.63 -32.25
N HIS A 579 12.33 -21.25 -30.97
CA HIS A 579 11.05 -21.17 -30.27
C HIS A 579 10.29 -19.84 -30.48
N ASN A 580 11.02 -18.76 -30.73
CA ASN A 580 10.48 -17.45 -31.01
C ASN A 580 11.34 -16.72 -32.07
N PRO A 581 11.12 -17.01 -33.37
CA PRO A 581 11.88 -16.39 -34.46
C PRO A 581 11.74 -14.85 -34.53
N SER A 582 10.69 -14.30 -33.88
CA SER A 582 10.43 -12.86 -33.81
C SER A 582 10.94 -12.19 -32.53
N ALA A 583 11.71 -12.90 -31.70
CA ALA A 583 12.34 -12.34 -30.52
C ALA A 583 13.34 -11.24 -30.90
N VAL A 584 13.40 -10.19 -30.09
CA VAL A 584 14.42 -9.13 -30.19
C VAL A 584 15.36 -9.30 -29.01
N LEU A 585 16.51 -9.94 -29.25
CA LEU A 585 17.50 -10.23 -28.22
C LEU A 585 18.52 -9.10 -28.11
N ILE A 586 18.53 -8.43 -26.96
CA ILE A 586 19.49 -7.38 -26.64
C ILE A 586 20.49 -7.90 -25.62
N ILE A 587 21.76 -7.91 -26.01
CA ILE A 587 22.87 -8.38 -25.20
C ILE A 587 23.64 -7.15 -24.71
N LEU A 588 23.60 -6.91 -23.41
CA LEU A 588 24.40 -5.90 -22.74
C LEU A 588 25.80 -6.48 -22.54
N SER A 589 26.80 -5.91 -23.22
CA SER A 589 28.18 -6.38 -23.09
C SER A 589 29.17 -5.23 -23.10
N ASN A 590 30.32 -5.41 -22.47
CA ASN A 590 31.45 -4.50 -22.59
C ASN A 590 32.67 -5.18 -23.26
N THR A 591 32.51 -6.43 -23.71
CA THR A 591 33.58 -7.25 -24.29
C THR A 591 33.26 -7.78 -25.68
N LEU A 592 31.98 -7.92 -26.05
CA LEU A 592 31.59 -8.39 -27.38
C LEU A 592 31.64 -7.26 -28.42
N PRO A 593 32.26 -7.47 -29.59
CA PRO A 593 32.16 -6.54 -30.73
C PRO A 593 30.72 -6.42 -31.24
N LEU A 594 30.31 -5.25 -31.72
CA LEU A 594 28.94 -5.03 -32.25
C LEU A 594 28.57 -5.97 -33.42
N THR A 595 29.57 -6.45 -34.17
CA THR A 595 29.40 -7.36 -35.31
C THR A 595 29.47 -8.84 -34.92
N PHE A 596 29.56 -9.18 -33.63
CA PHE A 596 29.79 -10.56 -33.17
C PHE A 596 28.71 -11.55 -33.63
N PHE A 597 27.47 -11.09 -33.79
CA PHE A 597 26.35 -11.90 -34.28
C PHE A 597 25.94 -11.60 -35.73
N ALA A 598 26.89 -11.16 -36.56
CA ALA A 598 26.63 -10.84 -37.97
C ALA A 598 26.02 -12.02 -38.76
N ASP A 599 26.39 -13.26 -38.43
CA ASP A 599 25.82 -14.47 -39.05
C ASP A 599 24.30 -14.57 -38.84
N TYR A 600 23.80 -14.12 -37.69
CA TYR A 600 22.37 -14.18 -37.33
C TYR A 600 21.59 -13.01 -37.93
N THR A 601 22.14 -11.79 -37.84
CA THR A 601 21.49 -10.58 -38.37
C THR A 601 21.38 -10.64 -39.90
N ARG A 602 22.36 -11.22 -40.60
CA ARG A 602 22.26 -11.53 -42.04
C ARG A 602 21.09 -12.43 -42.39
N GLN A 603 20.71 -13.34 -41.50
CA GLN A 603 19.57 -14.24 -41.68
C GLN A 603 18.23 -13.63 -41.21
N GLY A 604 18.24 -12.37 -40.76
CA GLY A 604 17.07 -11.61 -40.35
C GLY A 604 16.67 -11.79 -38.89
N TYR A 605 17.50 -12.43 -38.06
CA TYR A 605 17.23 -12.52 -36.62
C TYR A 605 17.62 -11.21 -35.92
N GLU A 606 16.74 -10.72 -35.06
CA GLU A 606 16.93 -9.48 -34.31
C GLU A 606 17.77 -9.74 -33.06
N ILE A 607 19.10 -9.63 -33.23
CA ILE A 607 20.08 -9.74 -32.14
C ILE A 607 21.00 -8.53 -32.15
N HIS A 608 21.04 -7.83 -31.02
CA HIS A 608 21.72 -6.53 -30.88
C HIS A 608 22.66 -6.57 -29.69
N ILE A 609 23.84 -6.00 -29.86
CA ILE A 609 24.78 -5.77 -28.75
C ILE A 609 24.73 -4.30 -28.38
N ILE A 610 24.53 -4.01 -27.10
CA ILE A 610 24.71 -2.67 -26.55
C ILE A 610 25.98 -2.68 -25.70
N ASN A 611 26.94 -1.88 -26.13
CA ASN A 611 28.13 -1.63 -25.34
C ASN A 611 27.78 -0.80 -24.11
N PHE A 612 28.12 -1.26 -22.91
CA PHE A 612 27.90 -0.49 -21.69
C PHE A 612 29.23 -0.08 -21.03
N SER A 613 29.23 1.12 -20.43
CA SER A 613 30.28 1.61 -19.54
C SER A 613 29.64 2.42 -18.41
N LYS A 614 30.40 2.77 -17.37
CA LYS A 614 29.94 3.70 -16.32
C LYS A 614 29.37 4.98 -16.93
N GLU A 615 30.08 5.56 -17.89
CA GLU A 615 29.73 6.83 -18.53
C GLU A 615 28.43 6.70 -19.34
N LEU A 616 28.26 5.61 -20.09
CA LEU A 616 27.05 5.37 -20.87
C LEU A 616 25.83 5.11 -19.98
N LEU A 617 25.98 4.32 -18.91
CA LEU A 617 24.90 4.06 -17.96
C LEU A 617 24.45 5.34 -17.23
N LEU A 618 25.39 6.22 -16.89
CA LEU A 618 25.08 7.53 -16.32
C LEU A 618 24.43 8.47 -17.35
N HIS A 619 24.93 8.49 -18.59
CA HIS A 619 24.37 9.28 -19.69
C HIS A 619 22.93 8.90 -20.01
N TRP A 620 22.62 7.60 -20.09
CA TRP A 620 21.27 7.11 -20.34
C TRP A 620 20.34 7.18 -19.11
N GLU A 621 20.81 7.72 -17.98
CA GLU A 621 20.08 7.73 -16.71
C GLU A 621 19.64 6.32 -16.28
N TRP A 622 20.50 5.32 -16.50
CA TRP A 622 20.29 3.96 -16.02
C TRP A 622 20.67 3.85 -14.54
N HIS A 623 19.93 4.60 -13.71
CA HIS A 623 19.90 4.51 -12.25
C HIS A 623 18.50 4.74 -11.66
N PHE A 624 18.30 4.37 -10.39
CA PHE A 624 17.00 4.42 -9.70
C PHE A 624 16.85 5.63 -8.76
N GLY A 625 17.94 6.34 -8.48
CA GLY A 625 18.00 7.50 -7.60
C GLY A 625 19.44 7.88 -7.27
N ALA A 626 19.63 8.85 -6.37
CA ALA A 626 20.96 9.37 -6.03
C ALA A 626 21.92 8.29 -5.50
N GLU A 627 21.44 7.37 -4.66
CA GLU A 627 22.27 6.31 -4.08
C GLU A 627 22.78 5.30 -5.13
N THR A 628 21.90 4.84 -6.03
CA THR A 628 22.30 3.92 -7.10
C THR A 628 23.17 4.60 -8.15
N GLN A 629 22.95 5.91 -8.38
CA GLN A 629 23.82 6.74 -9.20
C GLN A 629 25.22 6.89 -8.59
N GLU A 630 25.31 7.15 -7.27
CA GLU A 630 26.60 7.23 -6.57
C GLU A 630 27.31 5.87 -6.55
N TRP A 631 26.58 4.77 -6.42
CA TRP A 631 27.14 3.42 -6.55
C TRP A 631 27.78 3.22 -7.93
N LEU A 632 27.10 3.61 -9.02
CA LEU A 632 27.66 3.58 -10.38
C LEU A 632 28.87 4.50 -10.53
N GLN A 633 28.85 5.70 -9.96
CA GLN A 633 30.00 6.61 -9.99
C GLN A 633 31.25 6.00 -9.33
N LYS A 634 31.05 5.13 -8.34
CA LYS A 634 32.11 4.38 -7.64
C LYS A 634 32.50 3.06 -8.34
N TRP A 635 32.10 2.83 -9.59
CA TRP A 635 32.43 1.65 -10.40
C TRP A 635 33.87 1.16 -10.24
N ASP A 636 34.85 2.06 -10.44
CA ASP A 636 36.28 1.73 -10.44
C ASP A 636 36.80 1.29 -9.06
N LYS A 637 36.13 1.76 -8.00
CA LYS A 637 36.39 1.29 -6.63
C LYS A 637 35.85 -0.13 -6.48
N TRP A 638 34.63 -0.38 -6.91
CA TRP A 638 33.95 -1.66 -6.72
C TRP A 638 34.53 -2.78 -7.57
N SER A 639 34.94 -2.47 -8.80
CA SER A 639 35.60 -3.43 -9.69
C SER A 639 36.92 -3.96 -9.12
N LYS A 640 37.59 -3.17 -8.26
CA LYS A 640 38.81 -3.56 -7.54
C LYS A 640 38.55 -4.16 -6.16
N ALA A 641 37.37 -3.95 -5.58
CA ALA A 641 37.05 -4.32 -4.20
C ALA A 641 36.66 -5.79 -4.02
N GLY A 642 36.21 -6.48 -5.07
CA GLY A 642 35.84 -7.90 -4.99
C GLY A 642 35.66 -8.56 -6.34
N SER A 643 35.90 -9.87 -6.40
CA SER A 643 35.83 -10.67 -7.63
C SER A 643 34.42 -10.86 -8.18
N TYR A 644 33.38 -10.56 -7.39
CA TYR A 644 31.98 -10.70 -7.78
C TYR A 644 31.40 -9.47 -8.49
N PHE A 645 32.19 -8.40 -8.68
CA PHE A 645 31.70 -7.21 -9.38
C PHE A 645 31.07 -7.49 -10.77
N PRO A 646 31.63 -8.36 -11.64
CA PRO A 646 31.00 -8.73 -12.91
C PRO A 646 29.64 -9.41 -12.76
N VAL A 647 29.43 -10.16 -11.66
CA VAL A 647 28.15 -10.79 -11.32
C VAL A 647 27.17 -9.72 -10.85
N HIS A 648 27.60 -8.87 -9.92
CA HIS A 648 26.77 -7.80 -9.36
C HIS A 648 26.33 -6.78 -10.42
N ILE A 649 27.20 -6.43 -11.35
CA ILE A 649 26.80 -5.54 -12.44
C ILE A 649 25.79 -6.22 -13.39
N SER A 650 25.93 -7.53 -13.62
CA SER A 650 24.94 -8.28 -14.40
C SER A 650 23.59 -8.36 -13.68
N ASP A 651 23.59 -8.50 -12.34
CA ASP A 651 22.39 -8.40 -11.50
C ASP A 651 21.76 -7.01 -11.55
N TYR A 652 22.57 -5.95 -11.54
CA TYR A 652 22.06 -4.59 -11.71
C TYR A 652 21.43 -4.36 -13.09
N LEU A 653 22.14 -4.77 -14.14
CA LEU A 653 21.72 -4.57 -15.53
C LEU A 653 20.43 -5.33 -15.85
N ARG A 654 20.25 -6.56 -15.35
CA ARG A 654 19.00 -7.29 -15.54
C ARG A 654 17.81 -6.63 -14.84
N ILE A 655 18.03 -6.10 -13.63
CA ILE A 655 17.02 -5.38 -12.86
C ILE A 655 16.59 -4.11 -13.60
N ILE A 656 17.54 -3.30 -14.05
CA ILE A 656 17.22 -2.01 -14.66
C ILE A 656 16.64 -2.13 -16.07
N ALA A 657 17.09 -3.11 -16.85
CA ALA A 657 16.53 -3.41 -18.15
C ALA A 657 15.05 -3.82 -18.05
N LEU A 658 14.73 -4.76 -17.13
CA LEU A 658 13.34 -5.18 -16.89
C LEU A 658 12.49 -4.06 -16.29
N TYR A 659 13.05 -3.23 -15.39
CA TYR A 659 12.33 -2.09 -14.84
C TYR A 659 11.99 -1.05 -15.90
N LYS A 660 12.96 -0.61 -16.71
CA LYS A 660 12.75 0.46 -17.70
C LYS A 660 11.95 0.01 -18.91
N TYR A 661 12.19 -1.19 -19.42
CA TYR A 661 11.68 -1.64 -20.71
C TYR A 661 10.76 -2.85 -20.64
N GLY A 662 10.82 -3.61 -19.54
CA GLY A 662 10.12 -4.89 -19.42
C GLY A 662 10.72 -5.94 -20.34
N GLY A 663 9.95 -7.00 -20.59
CA GLY A 663 10.36 -8.11 -21.44
C GLY A 663 10.80 -9.32 -20.63
N LEU A 664 11.68 -10.13 -21.20
CA LEU A 664 12.20 -11.35 -20.61
C LEU A 664 13.72 -11.27 -20.48
N TYR A 665 14.24 -11.47 -19.27
CA TYR A 665 15.67 -11.68 -19.04
C TYR A 665 15.98 -13.16 -19.05
N ILE A 666 17.09 -13.54 -19.70
CA ILE A 666 17.61 -14.90 -19.76
C ILE A 666 19.14 -14.90 -19.68
N ASP A 667 19.71 -15.68 -18.76
CA ASP A 667 21.15 -15.93 -18.75
C ASP A 667 21.57 -16.70 -20.00
N MET A 668 22.78 -16.44 -20.52
CA MET A 668 23.25 -17.05 -21.78
C MET A 668 23.70 -18.52 -21.66
N ASP A 669 23.56 -19.08 -20.48
CA ASP A 669 23.73 -20.50 -20.17
C ASP A 669 22.37 -21.19 -19.88
N ALA A 670 21.24 -20.55 -20.20
CA ALA A 670 19.92 -21.14 -20.16
C ALA A 670 19.43 -21.54 -21.57
N ILE A 671 18.98 -22.79 -21.70
CA ILE A 671 18.43 -23.36 -22.94
C ILE A 671 16.91 -23.34 -22.86
N TRP A 672 16.24 -22.87 -23.91
CA TRP A 672 14.79 -23.06 -24.05
C TRP A 672 14.48 -24.45 -24.58
N ILE A 673 13.70 -25.20 -23.80
CA ILE A 673 13.05 -26.43 -24.22
C ILE A 673 11.75 -26.12 -24.97
N ARG A 674 11.05 -25.06 -24.55
CA ARG A 674 9.84 -24.55 -25.21
C ARG A 674 9.55 -23.11 -24.78
N ALA A 675 9.09 -22.26 -25.70
CA ALA A 675 8.63 -20.91 -25.34
C ALA A 675 7.42 -20.94 -24.37
N PRO A 676 7.25 -19.90 -23.52
CA PRO A 676 6.08 -19.75 -22.67
C PRO A 676 4.76 -19.83 -23.45
N GLY A 677 3.74 -20.46 -22.86
CA GLY A 677 2.43 -20.69 -23.50
C GLY A 677 1.66 -19.41 -23.83
N ASP A 678 1.86 -18.35 -23.05
CA ASP A 678 1.25 -17.03 -23.22
C ASP A 678 2.28 -15.90 -23.35
N SER A 679 1.82 -14.69 -23.72
CA SER A 679 2.63 -13.47 -23.81
C SER A 679 2.36 -12.45 -22.70
N VAL A 680 1.57 -12.80 -21.67
CA VAL A 680 1.03 -11.82 -20.70
C VAL A 680 1.47 -12.06 -19.26
N THR A 681 1.79 -13.31 -18.91
CA THR A 681 2.06 -13.71 -17.53
C THR A 681 3.44 -13.24 -17.09
N GLU A 682 3.48 -12.47 -15.99
CA GLU A 682 4.73 -12.04 -15.36
C GLU A 682 5.21 -13.13 -14.39
N PHE A 683 6.48 -13.53 -14.49
CA PHE A 683 7.00 -14.67 -13.74
C PHE A 683 8.49 -14.55 -13.39
N ILE A 684 8.87 -15.31 -12.36
CA ILE A 684 10.25 -15.58 -11.94
C ILE A 684 10.37 -17.06 -11.60
N GLY A 685 11.48 -17.70 -11.99
CA GLY A 685 11.72 -19.08 -11.61
C GLY A 685 12.22 -19.22 -10.16
N SER A 686 11.92 -20.36 -9.53
CA SER A 686 12.46 -20.73 -8.23
C SER A 686 13.36 -21.94 -8.32
N ASP A 687 14.28 -22.09 -7.37
CA ASP A 687 15.09 -23.29 -7.15
C ASP A 687 15.18 -23.54 -5.63
N VAL A 688 15.87 -24.59 -5.18
CA VAL A 688 15.97 -24.97 -3.77
C VAL A 688 17.44 -24.90 -3.34
N SER A 689 17.70 -24.30 -2.17
CA SER A 689 19.03 -24.30 -1.56
C SER A 689 19.10 -25.30 -0.40
N ASP A 690 20.21 -26.01 -0.30
CA ASP A 690 20.57 -26.86 0.83
C ASP A 690 21.77 -26.27 1.61
N THR A 691 22.15 -25.03 1.31
CA THR A 691 23.27 -24.35 1.97
C THR A 691 22.78 -23.69 3.25
N GLU A 692 23.41 -24.00 4.39
CA GLU A 692 22.97 -23.54 5.72
C GLU A 692 22.88 -22.00 5.82
N SER A 693 23.83 -21.27 5.21
CA SER A 693 23.80 -19.80 5.19
C SER A 693 22.60 -19.23 4.44
N ASP A 694 21.99 -20.01 3.55
CA ASP A 694 20.89 -19.56 2.70
C ASP A 694 19.51 -19.68 3.36
N LEU A 695 19.39 -20.61 4.31
CA LEU A 695 18.13 -20.93 5.00
C LEU A 695 17.49 -19.72 5.69
N SER A 696 18.32 -18.75 6.11
CA SER A 696 17.85 -17.51 6.74
C SER A 696 16.97 -16.66 5.82
N TRP A 697 17.17 -16.73 4.50
CA TRP A 697 16.54 -15.86 3.52
C TRP A 697 15.69 -16.58 2.47
N THR A 698 15.58 -17.91 2.50
CA THR A 698 14.65 -18.70 1.67
C THR A 698 13.19 -18.35 1.93
N LEU A 699 12.31 -18.57 0.93
CA LEU A 699 10.89 -18.20 0.97
C LEU A 699 10.05 -19.04 1.93
N ASP A 700 10.40 -20.31 2.12
CA ASP A 700 9.58 -21.30 2.82
C ASP A 700 10.41 -22.44 3.41
N ASP A 701 9.74 -23.33 4.15
CA ASP A 701 10.32 -24.50 4.82
C ASP A 701 10.89 -25.55 3.86
N LYS A 702 10.65 -25.39 2.55
CA LYS A 702 11.26 -26.23 1.49
C LYS A 702 12.57 -25.64 0.98
N ASN A 703 13.05 -24.57 1.62
CA ASN A 703 14.27 -23.84 1.26
C ASN A 703 14.23 -23.28 -0.17
N THR A 704 13.05 -22.87 -0.62
CA THR A 704 12.86 -22.29 -1.96
C THR A 704 13.50 -20.91 -2.04
N TYR A 705 14.25 -20.64 -3.10
CA TYR A 705 14.75 -19.32 -3.43
C TYR A 705 14.36 -18.91 -4.85
N LEU A 706 14.35 -17.60 -5.12
CA LEU A 706 14.07 -17.06 -6.44
C LEU A 706 15.35 -16.94 -7.25
N ALA A 707 15.44 -17.70 -8.33
CA ALA A 707 16.53 -17.66 -9.26
C ALA A 707 16.28 -16.56 -10.30
N ASN A 708 17.13 -15.54 -10.30
CA ASN A 708 17.02 -14.37 -11.18
C ASN A 708 17.64 -14.60 -12.58
N GLY A 709 17.84 -15.86 -12.97
CA GLY A 709 18.45 -16.23 -14.26
C GLY A 709 17.47 -16.25 -15.42
N VAL A 710 16.17 -16.47 -15.16
CA VAL A 710 15.10 -16.35 -16.15
C VAL A 710 13.89 -15.67 -15.51
N MET A 711 13.51 -14.51 -16.04
CA MET A 711 12.48 -13.65 -15.47
C MET A 711 11.71 -12.92 -16.58
N ARG A 712 10.39 -12.77 -16.45
CA ARG A 712 9.58 -12.02 -17.42
C ARG A 712 8.67 -11.05 -16.69
N PHE A 713 8.79 -9.76 -17.00
CA PHE A 713 8.04 -8.69 -16.31
C PHE A 713 7.63 -7.59 -17.26
N LYS A 714 6.47 -6.99 -17.00
CA LYS A 714 6.12 -5.70 -17.60
C LYS A 714 6.96 -4.62 -16.92
N ARG A 715 7.27 -3.56 -17.66
CA ARG A 715 8.05 -2.45 -17.13
C ARG A 715 7.37 -1.75 -15.95
N GLY A 716 8.18 -1.09 -15.12
CA GLY A 716 7.74 -0.26 -13.99
C GLY A 716 7.45 -0.99 -12.69
N ARG A 717 7.69 -2.30 -12.57
CA ARG A 717 7.52 -3.03 -11.30
C ARG A 717 8.40 -2.41 -10.20
N SER A 718 7.79 -1.81 -9.17
CA SER A 718 8.52 -1.07 -8.13
C SER A 718 9.44 -1.97 -7.31
N MET A 719 9.14 -3.27 -7.25
CA MET A 719 10.02 -4.31 -6.68
C MET A 719 11.48 -4.15 -7.15
N PHE A 720 11.72 -3.95 -8.45
CA PHE A 720 13.08 -3.80 -8.98
C PHE A 720 13.80 -2.59 -8.40
N LYS A 721 13.10 -1.46 -8.28
CA LYS A 721 13.62 -0.23 -7.68
C LYS A 721 13.94 -0.43 -6.19
N HIS A 722 13.07 -1.13 -5.45
CA HIS A 722 13.30 -1.43 -4.04
C HIS A 722 14.49 -2.36 -3.84
N ILE A 723 14.59 -3.43 -4.62
CA ILE A 723 15.76 -4.34 -4.61
C ILE A 723 17.03 -3.54 -4.90
N ALA A 724 16.99 -2.67 -5.94
CA ALA A 724 18.15 -1.91 -6.33
C ALA A 724 18.60 -0.90 -5.26
N ASN A 725 17.67 -0.13 -4.71
CA ASN A 725 17.95 0.87 -3.68
C ASN A 725 18.30 0.26 -2.31
N ASN A 726 18.04 -1.04 -2.10
CA ASN A 726 18.44 -1.72 -0.88
C ASN A 726 19.88 -2.24 -0.93
N PHE A 727 20.33 -2.76 -2.08
CA PHE A 727 21.65 -3.39 -2.20
C PHE A 727 22.68 -2.56 -2.97
N PHE A 728 22.32 -1.97 -4.12
CA PHE A 728 23.26 -1.25 -4.98
C PHE A 728 23.44 0.20 -4.53
N THR A 729 23.83 0.40 -3.28
CA THR A 729 24.14 1.71 -2.69
C THR A 729 25.54 1.71 -2.10
N PRO A 730 26.22 2.86 -1.98
CA PRO A 730 27.57 2.90 -1.41
C PRO A 730 27.67 2.40 0.03
N SER A 731 26.59 2.47 0.81
CA SER A 731 26.55 2.05 2.21
C SER A 731 26.27 0.56 2.40
N ASN A 732 25.46 -0.05 1.53
CA ASN A 732 24.98 -1.42 1.71
C ASN A 732 25.63 -2.42 0.76
N TYR A 733 26.32 -1.94 -0.28
CA TYR A 733 26.96 -2.79 -1.26
C TYR A 733 28.11 -3.60 -0.64
N ASP A 734 27.97 -4.91 -0.67
CA ASP A 734 28.99 -5.87 -0.22
C ASP A 734 29.68 -6.52 -1.43
N PRO A 735 30.95 -6.19 -1.72
CA PRO A 735 31.69 -6.78 -2.84
C PRO A 735 32.05 -8.25 -2.62
N GLY A 736 31.97 -8.76 -1.37
CA GLY A 736 32.29 -10.14 -1.00
C GLY A 736 31.10 -11.11 -1.09
N CYS A 737 29.87 -10.61 -1.21
CA CYS A 737 28.67 -11.44 -1.18
C CYS A 737 28.12 -11.78 -2.58
N PHE A 738 28.46 -12.98 -3.07
CA PHE A 738 28.09 -13.46 -4.41
C PHE A 738 26.60 -13.34 -4.79
N ASN A 739 25.68 -13.64 -3.87
CA ASN A 739 24.24 -13.70 -4.18
C ASN A 739 23.44 -12.49 -3.67
N CYS A 740 24.08 -11.52 -3.01
CA CYS A 740 23.38 -10.43 -2.32
C CYS A 740 22.69 -9.42 -3.25
N GLY A 741 23.16 -9.25 -4.50
CA GLY A 741 22.52 -8.42 -5.51
C GLY A 741 21.54 -9.16 -6.42
N GLY A 742 21.57 -10.50 -6.38
CA GLY A 742 20.79 -11.38 -7.23
C GLY A 742 19.78 -12.21 -6.42
N PRO A 743 19.89 -13.55 -6.39
CA PRO A 743 18.86 -14.42 -5.80
C PRO A 743 18.45 -14.04 -4.38
N LYS A 744 19.40 -13.67 -3.51
CA LYS A 744 19.10 -13.31 -2.11
C LYS A 744 18.25 -12.05 -2.02
N ALA A 745 18.52 -11.05 -2.86
CA ALA A 745 17.79 -9.78 -2.86
C ALA A 745 16.33 -9.98 -3.29
N PHE A 746 16.12 -10.69 -4.40
CA PHE A 746 14.80 -11.05 -4.89
C PHE A 746 14.03 -11.88 -3.87
N THR A 747 14.66 -12.93 -3.34
CA THR A 747 14.02 -13.84 -2.39
C THR A 747 13.62 -13.12 -1.10
N THR A 748 14.50 -12.27 -0.55
CA THR A 748 14.20 -11.51 0.68
C THR A 748 13.06 -10.53 0.48
N TYR A 749 13.04 -9.82 -0.66
CA TYR A 749 11.96 -8.89 -0.98
C TYR A 749 10.63 -9.63 -1.18
N VAL A 750 10.63 -10.72 -1.94
CA VAL A 750 9.40 -11.49 -2.18
C VAL A 750 8.93 -12.19 -0.91
N LYS A 751 9.82 -12.73 -0.06
CA LYS A 751 9.47 -13.35 1.24
C LYS A 751 8.62 -12.41 2.09
N THR A 752 8.94 -11.12 2.09
CA THR A 752 8.26 -10.10 2.90
C THR A 752 6.99 -9.53 2.24
N HIS A 753 6.79 -9.71 0.94
CA HIS A 753 5.66 -9.12 0.18
C HIS A 753 4.87 -10.15 -0.68
N ARG A 754 5.08 -11.46 -0.45
CA ARG A 754 4.64 -12.55 -1.34
C ARG A 754 3.15 -12.49 -1.67
N THR A 755 2.30 -12.42 -0.64
CA THR A 755 0.84 -12.39 -0.78
C THR A 755 0.38 -11.25 -1.68
N SER A 756 0.95 -10.07 -1.50
CA SER A 756 0.67 -8.88 -2.30
C SER A 756 1.14 -9.07 -3.75
N LEU A 757 2.38 -9.50 -3.95
CA LEU A 757 2.95 -9.67 -5.28
C LEU A 757 2.20 -10.71 -6.11
N GLU A 758 1.90 -11.87 -5.52
CA GLU A 758 1.14 -12.94 -6.19
C GLU A 758 -0.29 -12.48 -6.51
N LYS A 759 -0.94 -11.72 -5.62
CA LYS A 759 -2.25 -11.10 -5.88
C LYS A 759 -2.20 -10.08 -7.04
N ASN A 760 -1.05 -9.46 -7.28
CA ASN A 760 -0.82 -8.48 -8.36
C ASN A 760 -0.11 -9.10 -9.58
N GLY A 761 -0.28 -10.40 -9.77
CA GLY A 761 0.10 -11.11 -11.00
C GLY A 761 1.55 -11.57 -11.09
N LEU A 762 2.33 -11.53 -9.99
CA LEU A 762 3.61 -12.23 -9.93
C LEU A 762 3.37 -13.74 -9.87
N ASN A 763 3.97 -14.50 -10.78
CA ASN A 763 3.95 -15.96 -10.73
C ASN A 763 5.35 -16.50 -10.42
N ILE A 764 5.49 -17.16 -9.26
CA ILE A 764 6.69 -17.93 -8.93
C ILE A 764 6.55 -19.31 -9.57
N LEU A 765 7.41 -19.61 -10.54
CA LEU A 765 7.39 -20.90 -11.24
C LEU A 765 8.16 -21.95 -10.45
N PRO A 766 7.64 -23.19 -10.37
CA PRO A 766 8.34 -24.26 -9.68
C PRO A 766 9.67 -24.56 -10.35
N ARG A 767 10.59 -25.14 -9.58
CA ARG A 767 11.93 -25.54 -10.04
C ARG A 767 11.91 -26.32 -11.35
N THR A 768 11.02 -27.30 -11.48
CA THR A 768 10.91 -28.15 -12.68
C THR A 768 10.60 -27.38 -13.96
N ALA A 769 10.08 -26.15 -13.87
CA ALA A 769 9.74 -25.36 -15.04
C ALA A 769 10.97 -24.78 -15.78
N LEU A 770 12.01 -24.38 -15.03
CA LEU A 770 13.18 -23.66 -15.58
C LEU A 770 14.52 -24.21 -15.10
N TYR A 771 14.56 -24.88 -13.95
CA TYR A 771 15.74 -25.39 -13.26
C TYR A 771 15.60 -26.88 -12.89
N PRO A 772 15.28 -27.76 -13.87
CA PRO A 772 15.05 -29.18 -13.58
C PRO A 772 16.23 -29.84 -12.87
N TYR A 773 17.46 -29.44 -13.21
CA TYR A 773 18.66 -29.74 -12.44
C TYR A 773 19.07 -28.49 -11.66
N ASN A 774 19.45 -28.63 -10.40
CA ASN A 774 20.09 -27.55 -9.65
C ASN A 774 21.59 -27.52 -9.98
N TRP A 775 22.28 -26.52 -9.45
CA TRP A 775 23.72 -26.32 -9.71
C TRP A 775 24.61 -27.49 -9.27
N LYS A 776 24.16 -28.38 -8.37
CA LYS A 776 24.89 -29.59 -7.96
C LYS A 776 24.60 -30.77 -8.89
N GLU A 777 23.38 -30.88 -9.38
CA GLU A 777 22.89 -32.00 -10.19
C GLU A 777 23.21 -31.84 -11.69
N ILE A 778 23.38 -30.60 -12.18
CA ILE A 778 23.54 -30.30 -13.62
C ILE A 778 24.70 -31.04 -14.29
N THR A 779 25.72 -31.43 -13.53
CA THR A 779 26.87 -32.18 -14.07
C THR A 779 26.44 -33.53 -14.66
N ALA A 780 25.44 -34.19 -14.07
CA ALA A 780 24.92 -35.46 -14.59
C ALA A 780 24.26 -35.30 -15.96
N ALA A 781 23.66 -34.13 -16.24
CA ALA A 781 23.02 -33.84 -17.53
C ALA A 781 24.02 -33.63 -18.68
N LEU A 782 25.30 -33.44 -18.37
CA LEU A 782 26.41 -33.33 -19.33
C LEU A 782 27.03 -34.68 -19.71
N GLN A 783 26.74 -35.72 -18.93
CA GLN A 783 27.28 -37.06 -19.13
C GLN A 783 26.36 -37.89 -20.04
N LYS A 784 26.96 -38.79 -20.82
CA LYS A 784 26.24 -39.66 -21.75
C LYS A 784 25.24 -40.55 -21.01
N THR A 785 24.04 -40.71 -21.60
CA THR A 785 23.00 -41.60 -21.08
C THR A 785 22.17 -42.18 -22.21
N ASP A 786 21.72 -43.43 -22.07
CA ASP A 786 20.86 -44.08 -23.07
C ASP A 786 19.42 -43.53 -23.07
N LYS A 787 19.06 -42.71 -22.08
CA LYS A 787 17.71 -42.14 -21.90
C LYS A 787 17.62 -40.65 -22.22
N ALA A 788 18.60 -40.08 -22.93
CA ALA A 788 18.67 -38.63 -23.15
C ALA A 788 17.40 -38.07 -23.83
N GLU A 789 16.90 -38.76 -24.86
CA GLU A 789 15.67 -38.36 -25.57
C GLU A 789 14.42 -38.49 -24.70
N ASP A 790 14.29 -39.57 -23.92
CA ASP A 790 13.20 -39.78 -22.97
C ASP A 790 13.17 -38.69 -21.88
N VAL A 791 14.34 -38.28 -21.39
CA VAL A 791 14.44 -37.20 -20.40
C VAL A 791 14.02 -35.87 -21.01
N ILE A 792 14.41 -35.56 -22.25
CA ILE A 792 13.97 -34.32 -22.92
C ILE A 792 12.44 -34.29 -23.07
N LEU A 793 11.84 -35.41 -23.44
CA LEU A 793 10.38 -35.55 -23.51
C LEU A 793 9.71 -35.23 -22.15
N GLN A 794 10.24 -35.79 -21.06
CA GLN A 794 9.75 -35.52 -19.71
C GLN A 794 9.92 -34.07 -19.28
N LEU A 795 11.05 -33.45 -19.65
CA LEU A 795 11.33 -32.04 -19.34
C LEU A 795 10.40 -31.10 -20.10
N GLU A 796 10.05 -31.38 -21.36
CA GLU A 796 9.10 -30.57 -22.13
C GLU A 796 7.66 -30.69 -21.58
N GLU A 797 7.28 -31.87 -21.08
CA GLU A 797 5.95 -32.11 -20.50
C GLU A 797 5.70 -31.23 -19.26
N HIS A 798 6.73 -31.01 -18.43
CA HIS A 798 6.60 -30.34 -17.13
C HIS A 798 7.27 -28.97 -17.06
N GLY A 799 7.98 -28.55 -18.11
CA GLY A 799 8.82 -27.36 -18.08
C GLY A 799 9.07 -26.71 -19.43
N MET A 800 9.91 -25.68 -19.39
CA MET A 800 10.17 -24.78 -20.51
C MET A 800 11.66 -24.51 -20.70
N GLY A 801 12.49 -24.70 -19.68
CA GLY A 801 13.92 -24.37 -19.75
C GLY A 801 14.83 -25.32 -18.99
N LEU A 802 16.11 -25.24 -19.33
CA LEU A 802 17.21 -25.97 -18.71
C LEU A 802 18.39 -25.00 -18.50
N HIS A 803 18.72 -24.69 -17.25
CA HIS A 803 19.84 -23.83 -16.90
C HIS A 803 21.13 -24.64 -16.69
N LEU A 804 22.23 -24.22 -17.33
CA LEU A 804 23.50 -24.96 -17.30
C LEU A 804 24.44 -24.54 -16.16
N TYR A 805 24.16 -23.44 -15.44
CA TYR A 805 25.02 -22.90 -14.39
C TYR A 805 26.48 -22.78 -14.85
N GLY A 806 26.77 -21.88 -15.78
CA GLY A 806 28.07 -21.70 -16.45
C GLY A 806 29.25 -21.52 -15.49
N LYS A 807 29.03 -20.96 -14.29
CA LYS A 807 30.04 -20.93 -13.21
C LYS A 807 30.52 -22.34 -12.81
N VAL A 808 29.63 -23.34 -12.86
CA VAL A 808 29.89 -24.75 -12.52
C VAL A 808 30.31 -25.57 -13.75
N THR A 809 29.69 -25.31 -14.91
CA THR A 809 29.81 -26.19 -16.08
C THR A 809 30.71 -25.68 -17.20
N SER A 810 31.14 -24.42 -17.16
CA SER A 810 31.93 -23.81 -18.25
C SER A 810 33.19 -24.61 -18.58
N GLN A 811 33.87 -25.18 -17.59
CA GLN A 811 35.11 -25.97 -17.80
C GLN A 811 34.87 -27.46 -18.05
N LYS A 812 33.62 -27.92 -18.06
CA LYS A 812 33.26 -29.33 -18.30
C LYS A 812 32.89 -29.55 -19.75
N GLU A 813 33.29 -30.68 -20.32
CA GLU A 813 32.85 -31.10 -21.65
C GLU A 813 31.40 -31.59 -21.63
N ILE A 814 30.74 -31.48 -22.78
CA ILE A 814 29.38 -31.99 -22.99
C ILE A 814 29.53 -33.27 -23.79
N GLU A 815 29.26 -34.43 -23.19
CA GLU A 815 29.41 -35.72 -23.87
C GLU A 815 28.31 -35.91 -24.93
N GLU A 816 28.66 -36.44 -26.10
CA GLU A 816 27.67 -36.79 -27.13
C GLU A 816 26.74 -37.90 -26.59
N GLY A 817 25.43 -37.70 -26.74
CA GLY A 817 24.42 -38.57 -26.14
C GLY A 817 24.06 -38.22 -24.69
N SER A 818 24.53 -37.09 -24.16
CA SER A 818 24.01 -36.50 -22.92
C SER A 818 22.68 -35.78 -23.15
N VAL A 819 21.94 -35.49 -22.05
CA VAL A 819 20.68 -34.73 -22.10
C VAL A 819 20.92 -33.34 -22.69
N VAL A 820 21.99 -32.66 -22.26
CA VAL A 820 22.34 -31.32 -22.78
C VAL A 820 22.76 -31.39 -24.26
N ALA A 821 23.58 -32.37 -24.66
CA ALA A 821 23.95 -32.53 -26.07
C ALA A 821 22.73 -32.74 -26.97
N ALA A 822 21.78 -33.59 -26.54
CA ALA A 822 20.54 -33.83 -27.26
C ALA A 822 19.68 -32.54 -27.36
N ALA A 823 19.53 -31.78 -26.26
CA ALA A 823 18.82 -30.50 -26.27
C ALA A 823 19.43 -29.50 -27.25
N LEU A 824 20.74 -29.28 -27.18
CA LEU A 824 21.47 -28.35 -28.05
C LEU A 824 21.45 -28.77 -29.53
N LYS A 825 21.26 -30.07 -29.81
CA LYS A 825 21.16 -30.63 -31.17
C LYS A 825 19.77 -30.48 -31.77
N ILE A 826 18.72 -30.62 -30.95
CA ILE A 826 17.32 -30.48 -31.39
C ILE A 826 17.02 -29.02 -31.75
N TRP A 827 17.46 -28.06 -30.93
CA TRP A 827 17.12 -26.64 -31.10
C TRP A 827 18.27 -25.77 -31.62
N GLY A 828 19.19 -26.36 -32.39
CA GLY A 828 20.28 -25.64 -33.06
C GLY A 828 19.90 -25.15 -34.46
N LEU A 829 20.17 -23.87 -34.75
CA LEU A 829 20.06 -23.30 -36.09
C LEU A 829 21.34 -23.51 -36.91
N ASP A 830 22.47 -23.79 -36.27
CA ASP A 830 23.76 -24.04 -36.91
C ASP A 830 24.19 -22.91 -37.88
N LEU A 831 24.05 -21.66 -37.46
CA LEU A 831 24.37 -20.48 -38.30
C LEU A 831 25.79 -19.95 -38.08
N SER A 832 26.36 -20.14 -36.89
CA SER A 832 27.67 -19.58 -36.55
C SER A 832 28.81 -20.25 -37.32
N SER A 833 29.60 -19.42 -38.01
CA SER A 833 30.80 -19.81 -38.76
C SER A 833 32.04 -20.10 -37.90
N SER A 834 31.99 -19.79 -36.59
CA SER A 834 33.14 -19.88 -35.67
C SER A 834 33.30 -21.26 -34.99
N GLY A 835 32.45 -22.24 -35.31
CA GLY A 835 32.63 -23.64 -34.93
C GLY A 835 33.08 -24.45 -36.14
N SER A 836 33.98 -25.43 -35.95
CA SER A 836 34.55 -26.35 -36.96
C SER A 836 33.83 -26.32 -38.32
N ARG A 837 34.50 -25.74 -39.33
CA ARG A 837 34.03 -25.56 -40.73
C ARG A 837 33.54 -26.84 -41.44
N SER A 838 33.59 -28.01 -40.80
CA SER A 838 33.43 -29.32 -41.44
C SER A 838 31.98 -29.80 -41.64
N GLN A 839 30.94 -29.08 -41.19
CA GLN A 839 29.54 -29.53 -41.32
C GLN A 839 28.51 -28.45 -41.74
N LEU A 840 28.92 -27.33 -42.32
CA LEU A 840 27.96 -26.35 -42.90
C LEU A 840 27.37 -26.90 -44.21
N GLY A 841 26.35 -27.76 -44.08
CA GLY A 841 25.45 -28.07 -45.18
C GLY A 841 24.60 -26.85 -45.56
N GLY A 842 24.06 -26.84 -46.78
CA GLY A 842 23.03 -25.88 -47.15
C GLY A 842 21.80 -25.96 -46.23
N PRO A 843 20.87 -25.00 -46.32
CA PRO A 843 19.67 -24.98 -45.48
C PRO A 843 18.90 -26.29 -45.56
N LYS A 844 18.45 -26.81 -44.42
CA LYS A 844 17.66 -28.05 -44.31
C LYS A 844 16.44 -27.85 -43.43
N LEU A 845 15.32 -28.41 -43.86
CA LEU A 845 14.10 -28.47 -43.06
C LEU A 845 14.28 -29.48 -41.90
N GLN A 846 13.89 -29.09 -40.70
CA GLN A 846 13.91 -29.89 -39.49
C GLN A 846 12.52 -29.95 -38.88
N GLY A 847 12.23 -31.07 -38.22
CA GLY A 847 11.02 -31.26 -37.43
C GLY A 847 10.85 -32.73 -37.02
N PRO A 848 9.76 -33.06 -36.31
CA PRO A 848 9.54 -34.39 -35.77
C PRO A 848 9.15 -35.38 -36.87
N LYS A 849 9.52 -36.66 -36.71
CA LYS A 849 8.98 -37.75 -37.54
C LYS A 849 7.54 -38.10 -37.15
N THR A 850 7.22 -37.95 -35.86
CA THR A 850 5.93 -38.30 -35.28
C THR A 850 5.47 -37.16 -34.38
N LEU A 851 4.25 -36.66 -34.60
CA LEU A 851 3.59 -35.70 -33.72
C LEU A 851 2.59 -36.44 -32.82
N HIS A 852 2.80 -36.39 -31.51
CA HIS A 852 1.85 -36.96 -30.55
C HIS A 852 0.76 -35.96 -30.20
N TYR A 853 -0.47 -36.21 -30.65
CA TYR A 853 -1.62 -35.36 -30.37
C TYR A 853 -2.39 -35.87 -29.16
N TYR A 854 -2.47 -35.01 -28.13
CA TYR A 854 -3.25 -35.24 -26.92
C TYR A 854 -4.54 -34.42 -26.98
N PRO A 855 -5.73 -35.05 -26.94
CA PRO A 855 -7.00 -34.32 -26.88
C PRO A 855 -7.05 -33.43 -25.62
N PRO A 856 -7.57 -32.20 -25.72
CA PRO A 856 -7.72 -31.34 -24.56
C PRO A 856 -8.62 -32.00 -23.50
N VAL A 857 -8.15 -32.06 -22.25
CA VAL A 857 -8.98 -32.44 -21.09
C VAL A 857 -10.04 -31.35 -20.89
N ALA A 858 -11.29 -31.73 -20.59
CA ALA A 858 -12.39 -30.80 -20.33
C ALA A 858 -11.96 -29.70 -19.33
N PRO A 859 -12.47 -28.46 -19.44
CA PRO A 859 -11.88 -27.31 -18.75
C PRO A 859 -12.14 -27.41 -17.24
N LEU A 860 -11.17 -27.93 -16.51
CA LEU A 860 -10.90 -27.45 -15.16
C LEU A 860 -10.46 -26.00 -15.32
N VAL A 861 -11.06 -25.09 -14.55
CA VAL A 861 -10.74 -23.66 -14.55
C VAL A 861 -9.23 -23.50 -14.40
N ALA A 862 -8.53 -23.28 -15.52
CA ALA A 862 -7.07 -23.24 -15.54
C ALA A 862 -6.63 -21.97 -14.80
N SER A 863 -5.79 -22.13 -13.79
CA SER A 863 -5.15 -20.98 -13.16
C SER A 863 -4.18 -20.32 -14.16
N PRO A 864 -3.82 -19.03 -14.01
CA PRO A 864 -2.78 -18.39 -14.84
C PRO A 864 -1.44 -19.14 -14.85
N LYS A 865 -1.16 -19.94 -13.80
CA LYS A 865 0.02 -20.81 -13.74
C LYS A 865 -0.09 -21.98 -14.71
N ASP A 866 -1.30 -22.52 -14.89
CA ASP A 866 -1.56 -23.64 -15.79
C ASP A 866 -1.52 -23.20 -17.27
N SER A 867 -1.92 -21.97 -17.61
CA SER A 867 -1.85 -21.46 -18.99
C SER A 867 -0.42 -21.28 -19.52
N LEU A 868 0.54 -21.00 -18.62
CA LEU A 868 1.92 -20.77 -19.00
C LEU A 868 2.64 -22.07 -19.42
N LEU A 869 2.37 -23.14 -18.67
CA LEU A 869 3.01 -24.46 -18.84
C LEU A 869 2.21 -25.41 -19.73
N THR A 870 0.93 -25.14 -20.01
CA THR A 870 0.16 -26.00 -20.91
C THR A 870 0.62 -25.91 -22.37
N LYS A 871 0.73 -27.08 -23.01
CA LYS A 871 0.96 -27.19 -24.45
C LYS A 871 -0.36 -26.98 -25.19
N VAL A 872 -0.35 -26.13 -26.21
CA VAL A 872 -1.53 -25.98 -27.08
C VAL A 872 -1.57 -27.19 -28.03
N PRO A 873 -2.62 -28.03 -28.00
CA PRO A 873 -2.66 -29.23 -28.83
C PRO A 873 -2.51 -28.90 -30.33
N GLY A 874 -1.65 -29.68 -30.99
CA GLY A 874 -1.40 -29.59 -32.43
C GLY A 874 -0.44 -28.48 -32.87
N THR A 875 0.14 -27.68 -31.97
CA THR A 875 1.17 -26.70 -32.36
C THR A 875 2.54 -27.35 -32.53
N PHE A 876 3.26 -26.98 -33.59
CA PHE A 876 4.65 -27.39 -33.84
C PHE A 876 5.62 -26.54 -32.99
N ARG A 877 5.76 -26.89 -31.70
CA ARG A 877 6.60 -26.19 -30.71
C ARG A 877 7.33 -27.19 -29.83
N GLY A 878 8.38 -26.73 -29.16
CA GLY A 878 9.20 -27.57 -28.28
C GLY A 878 9.96 -28.61 -29.10
N ILE A 879 9.88 -29.88 -28.72
CA ILE A 879 10.48 -30.97 -29.52
C ILE A 879 9.82 -31.10 -30.91
N ASP A 880 8.58 -30.63 -31.06
CA ASP A 880 7.82 -30.71 -32.30
C ASP A 880 8.05 -29.50 -33.21
N ALA A 881 9.00 -28.61 -32.88
CA ALA A 881 9.28 -27.41 -33.65
C ALA A 881 9.69 -27.77 -35.09
N VAL A 882 9.06 -27.10 -36.06
CA VAL A 882 9.40 -27.20 -37.47
C VAL A 882 10.10 -25.92 -37.89
N PHE A 883 11.32 -26.03 -38.40
CA PHE A 883 12.15 -24.88 -38.76
C PHE A 883 13.23 -25.27 -39.77
N VAL A 884 13.81 -24.27 -40.43
CA VAL A 884 14.97 -24.43 -41.30
C VAL A 884 16.22 -24.06 -40.51
N ARG A 885 17.24 -24.93 -40.59
CA ARG A 885 18.57 -24.71 -40.01
C ARG A 885 19.66 -24.79 -41.08
N GLY A 886 20.81 -24.24 -40.77
CA GLY A 886 21.98 -24.17 -41.66
C GLY A 886 21.85 -23.05 -42.68
N ALA A 887 22.91 -22.26 -42.83
CA ALA A 887 22.99 -21.23 -43.86
C ALA A 887 24.25 -21.39 -44.69
N LEU A 888 24.15 -21.11 -45.99
CA LEU A 888 25.33 -20.99 -46.83
C LEU A 888 26.06 -19.68 -46.48
N PRO A 889 27.40 -19.68 -46.45
CA PRO A 889 28.17 -18.45 -46.31
C PRO A 889 27.78 -17.43 -47.39
N SER A 890 27.51 -16.20 -46.98
CA SER A 890 27.20 -15.09 -47.89
C SER A 890 27.85 -13.80 -47.37
N ASN A 891 28.34 -12.99 -48.29
CA ASN A 891 28.88 -11.66 -48.00
C ASN A 891 27.80 -10.57 -48.06
N GLU A 892 26.55 -10.92 -48.36
CA GLU A 892 25.42 -9.98 -48.38
C GLU A 892 25.08 -9.48 -46.98
N ALA A 893 24.63 -8.23 -46.88
CA ALA A 893 24.22 -7.63 -45.60
C ALA A 893 22.95 -8.28 -45.01
N ILE A 894 22.02 -8.73 -45.88
CA ILE A 894 20.84 -9.52 -45.52
C ILE A 894 20.63 -10.55 -46.63
N VAL A 895 20.48 -11.83 -46.27
CA VAL A 895 20.25 -12.92 -47.21
C VAL A 895 18.75 -13.09 -47.42
N GLN A 896 18.28 -12.78 -48.63
CA GLN A 896 16.88 -12.90 -49.02
C GLN A 896 16.72 -13.86 -50.19
N LYS A 897 15.69 -14.70 -50.15
CA LYS A 897 15.39 -15.70 -51.17
C LYS A 897 13.89 -15.79 -51.39
N LYS A 898 13.48 -16.36 -52.53
CA LYS A 898 12.09 -16.77 -52.72
C LYS A 898 11.74 -17.86 -51.71
N ALA A 899 10.60 -17.73 -51.03
CA ALA A 899 10.15 -18.72 -50.06
C ALA A 899 8.67 -19.09 -50.24
N VAL A 900 8.39 -20.39 -50.29
CA VAL A 900 7.04 -20.95 -50.40
C VAL A 900 6.90 -22.13 -49.46
N VAL A 901 5.79 -22.18 -48.72
CA VAL A 901 5.45 -23.29 -47.82
C VAL A 901 4.14 -23.92 -48.28
N THR A 902 4.15 -25.22 -48.55
CA THR A 902 2.94 -25.99 -48.86
C THR A 902 2.74 -27.08 -47.82
N VAL A 903 1.58 -27.10 -47.17
CA VAL A 903 1.23 -28.11 -46.18
C VAL A 903 0.03 -28.90 -46.68
N THR A 904 0.11 -30.22 -46.66
CA THR A 904 -1.01 -31.13 -46.97
C THR A 904 -1.27 -32.08 -45.82
N VAL A 905 -2.53 -32.20 -45.43
CA VAL A 905 -3.02 -33.07 -44.36
C VAL A 905 -4.00 -34.08 -44.94
N LYS A 906 -3.89 -35.35 -44.55
CA LYS A 906 -4.68 -36.44 -45.13
C LYS A 906 -6.12 -36.48 -44.58
N GLU A 907 -6.31 -36.49 -43.26
CA GLU A 907 -7.63 -36.60 -42.63
C GLU A 907 -8.10 -35.29 -41.99
N GLY A 908 -7.27 -34.71 -41.12
CA GLY A 908 -7.54 -33.48 -40.37
C GLY A 908 -7.37 -32.22 -41.21
N SER A 909 -6.88 -31.16 -40.58
CA SER A 909 -6.62 -29.88 -41.24
C SER A 909 -5.47 -29.13 -40.57
N VAL A 910 -4.93 -28.12 -41.26
CA VAL A 910 -3.91 -27.21 -40.74
C VAL A 910 -4.41 -25.78 -40.76
N ALA A 911 -4.03 -25.01 -39.74
CA ALA A 911 -4.29 -23.58 -39.65
C ALA A 911 -2.98 -22.80 -39.40
N VAL A 912 -3.02 -21.50 -39.68
CA VAL A 912 -1.93 -20.56 -39.35
C VAL A 912 -2.42 -19.65 -38.23
N GLY A 913 -1.70 -19.63 -37.11
CA GLY A 913 -2.04 -18.79 -35.95
C GLY A 913 -3.27 -19.30 -35.16
N GLY A 914 -4.00 -18.37 -34.54
CA GLY A 914 -5.13 -18.66 -33.64
C GLY A 914 -6.51 -18.75 -34.28
N SER A 915 -6.64 -18.53 -35.60
CA SER A 915 -7.92 -18.54 -36.32
C SER A 915 -8.45 -19.96 -36.55
N GLY A 916 -9.69 -20.23 -36.13
CA GLY A 916 -10.31 -21.55 -36.04
C GLY A 916 -10.89 -22.16 -37.33
N VAL A 917 -10.35 -21.84 -38.52
CA VAL A 917 -10.75 -22.50 -39.76
C VAL A 917 -9.54 -23.20 -40.37
N GLY A 918 -9.47 -24.52 -40.19
CA GLY A 918 -8.42 -25.36 -40.77
C GLY A 918 -8.71 -25.72 -42.23
N THR A 919 -7.65 -25.95 -43.02
CA THR A 919 -7.74 -26.44 -44.40
C THR A 919 -6.91 -27.71 -44.57
N ARG A 920 -7.31 -28.60 -45.50
CA ARG A 920 -6.53 -29.83 -45.80
C ARG A 920 -5.26 -29.55 -46.60
N LYS A 921 -5.28 -28.50 -47.41
CA LYS A 921 -4.13 -28.04 -48.19
C LYS A 921 -3.97 -26.54 -47.98
N LEU A 922 -2.82 -26.16 -47.44
CA LEU A 922 -2.44 -24.80 -47.18
C LEU A 922 -1.24 -24.44 -48.05
N HIS A 923 -1.31 -23.33 -48.76
CA HIS A 923 -0.22 -22.82 -49.58
C HIS A 923 0.07 -21.38 -49.16
N ILE A 924 1.31 -21.13 -48.72
CA ILE A 924 1.79 -19.84 -48.23
C ILE A 924 2.93 -19.40 -49.14
N ASP A 925 2.66 -18.45 -50.04
CA ASP A 925 3.71 -17.74 -50.78
C ASP A 925 4.17 -16.55 -49.93
N LEU A 926 5.41 -16.60 -49.45
CA LEU A 926 6.00 -15.53 -48.64
C LEU A 926 6.66 -14.45 -49.52
N GLY A 927 6.74 -14.66 -50.84
CA GLY A 927 7.30 -13.73 -51.80
C GLY A 927 8.74 -14.04 -52.23
N LEU A 928 9.33 -13.11 -53.00
CA LEU A 928 10.64 -13.26 -53.62
C LEU A 928 11.82 -12.85 -52.73
N ALA A 929 11.56 -12.08 -51.67
CA ALA A 929 12.59 -11.46 -50.82
C ALA A 929 12.34 -11.78 -49.34
N VAL A 930 12.58 -13.04 -48.96
CA VAL A 930 12.30 -13.57 -47.63
C VAL A 930 13.60 -14.04 -46.98
N ASN A 931 13.84 -13.65 -45.73
CA ASN A 931 14.98 -14.14 -44.94
C ASN A 931 14.61 -15.39 -44.11
N MET A 932 15.61 -16.07 -43.53
CA MET A 932 15.37 -17.31 -42.79
C MET A 932 14.51 -17.09 -41.54
N ALA A 933 14.71 -15.98 -40.81
CA ALA A 933 13.90 -15.67 -39.63
C ALA A 933 12.41 -15.52 -39.97
N GLN A 934 12.07 -14.87 -41.09
CA GLN A 934 10.70 -14.74 -41.59
C GLN A 934 10.10 -16.09 -42.00
N LEU A 935 10.88 -16.95 -42.67
CA LEU A 935 10.44 -18.30 -43.01
C LEU A 935 10.17 -19.14 -41.76
N ASN A 936 11.10 -19.13 -40.79
CA ASN A 936 10.93 -19.84 -39.52
C ASN A 936 9.76 -19.29 -38.71
N LEU A 937 9.48 -17.98 -38.77
CA LEU A 937 8.28 -17.39 -38.17
C LEU A 937 6.98 -17.90 -38.81
N ALA A 938 6.97 -18.14 -40.12
CA ALA A 938 5.82 -18.71 -40.81
C ALA A 938 5.59 -20.17 -40.40
N LEU A 939 6.66 -20.97 -40.35
CA LEU A 939 6.62 -22.37 -39.91
C LEU A 939 6.18 -22.51 -38.45
N SER A 940 6.68 -21.65 -37.56
CA SER A 940 6.34 -21.68 -36.12
C SER A 940 4.87 -21.32 -35.82
N ARG A 941 4.12 -20.83 -36.82
CA ARG A 941 2.69 -20.47 -36.70
C ARG A 941 1.76 -21.59 -37.18
N LEU A 942 2.29 -22.67 -37.75
CA LEU A 942 1.48 -23.80 -38.19
C LEU A 942 0.87 -24.53 -36.98
N ARG A 943 -0.36 -24.98 -37.14
CA ARG A 943 -1.07 -25.79 -36.15
C ARG A 943 -1.92 -26.85 -36.82
N TYR A 944 -1.72 -28.11 -36.43
CA TYR A 944 -2.57 -29.23 -36.81
C TYR A 944 -3.88 -29.23 -36.00
N ILE A 945 -4.98 -29.52 -36.69
CA ILE A 945 -6.33 -29.64 -36.13
C ILE A 945 -6.85 -31.04 -36.52
N PRO A 946 -7.19 -31.90 -35.54
CA PRO A 946 -7.68 -33.25 -35.82
C PRO A 946 -9.07 -33.22 -36.49
N PRO A 947 -9.44 -34.29 -37.23
CA PRO A 947 -10.80 -34.45 -37.76
C PRO A 947 -11.82 -34.75 -36.64
N ASP A 948 -13.11 -34.57 -36.93
CA ASP A 948 -14.19 -34.90 -35.98
C ASP A 948 -14.14 -36.38 -35.56
N THR A 949 -14.44 -36.63 -34.28
CA THR A 949 -14.10 -37.87 -33.55
C THR A 949 -14.65 -39.17 -34.14
N SER A 950 -15.67 -39.12 -35.00
CA SER A 950 -16.21 -40.29 -35.71
C SER A 950 -15.39 -40.73 -36.93
N ALA A 951 -14.44 -39.90 -37.39
CA ALA A 951 -13.69 -40.12 -38.63
C ALA A 951 -12.17 -40.31 -38.44
N TRP A 952 -11.63 -40.09 -37.24
CA TRP A 952 -10.18 -40.17 -37.03
C TRP A 952 -9.71 -41.62 -36.97
N THR A 953 -9.05 -42.09 -38.03
CA THR A 953 -8.26 -43.32 -37.95
C THR A 953 -7.08 -43.07 -37.00
N SER A 954 -6.59 -44.06 -36.27
CA SER A 954 -5.62 -43.84 -35.18
C SER A 954 -4.35 -43.05 -35.56
N ILE A 955 -4.07 -42.86 -36.86
CA ILE A 955 -2.89 -42.18 -37.41
C ILE A 955 -3.30 -41.28 -38.60
N ASP A 956 -2.96 -39.99 -38.54
CA ASP A 956 -3.04 -39.06 -39.69
C ASP A 956 -1.64 -38.73 -40.24
N GLN A 957 -1.53 -38.08 -41.40
CA GLN A 957 -0.27 -37.63 -41.98
C GLN A 957 -0.30 -36.17 -42.41
N VAL A 958 0.77 -35.44 -42.06
CA VAL A 958 1.01 -34.05 -42.45
C VAL A 958 2.32 -33.99 -43.24
N ALA A 959 2.27 -33.51 -44.47
CA ALA A 959 3.46 -33.24 -45.28
C ALA A 959 3.68 -31.73 -45.39
N ILE A 960 4.87 -31.26 -45.01
CA ILE A 960 5.30 -29.85 -45.09
C ILE A 960 6.41 -29.75 -46.13
N GLN A 961 6.12 -29.11 -47.26
CA GLN A 961 7.07 -28.82 -48.32
C GLN A 961 7.53 -27.37 -48.21
N VAL A 962 8.84 -27.14 -48.26
CA VAL A 962 9.45 -25.81 -48.18
C VAL A 962 10.36 -25.60 -49.38
N GLU A 963 10.10 -24.52 -50.12
CA GLU A 963 11.03 -23.98 -51.08
C GLU A 963 11.70 -22.74 -50.48
N PHE A 964 13.04 -22.70 -50.46
CA PHE A 964 13.79 -21.53 -49.98
C PHE A 964 15.03 -21.29 -50.86
N GLY A 965 14.87 -20.43 -51.86
CA GLY A 965 15.86 -20.26 -52.93
C GLY A 965 16.05 -21.55 -53.74
N THR A 966 17.24 -22.16 -53.66
CA THR A 966 17.53 -23.44 -54.31
C THR A 966 17.14 -24.66 -53.47
N MET A 967 16.84 -24.47 -52.18
CA MET A 967 16.42 -25.57 -51.31
C MET A 967 14.98 -25.95 -51.59
N ARG A 968 14.74 -27.26 -51.75
CA ARG A 968 13.42 -27.89 -51.85
C ARG A 968 13.42 -29.12 -50.96
N GLU A 969 12.78 -29.02 -49.81
CA GLU A 969 12.75 -30.08 -48.80
C GLU A 969 11.31 -30.41 -48.44
N GLN A 970 11.03 -31.67 -48.11
CA GLN A 970 9.74 -32.15 -47.63
C GLN A 970 9.93 -32.87 -46.29
N LEU A 971 9.09 -32.53 -45.33
CA LEU A 971 9.00 -33.19 -44.04
C LEU A 971 7.65 -33.89 -43.92
N ASP A 972 7.66 -35.22 -43.83
CA ASP A 972 6.48 -36.05 -43.61
C ASP A 972 6.36 -36.42 -42.12
N ILE A 973 5.28 -35.97 -41.50
CA ILE A 973 5.01 -36.11 -40.07
C ILE A 973 3.81 -37.04 -39.87
N SER A 974 4.01 -38.14 -39.16
CA SER A 974 2.91 -39.03 -38.74
C SER A 974 2.25 -38.49 -37.47
N VAL A 975 0.96 -38.22 -37.49
CA VAL A 975 0.23 -37.71 -36.32
C VAL A 975 -0.48 -38.85 -35.61
N VAL A 976 -0.09 -39.13 -34.37
CA VAL A 976 -0.63 -40.25 -33.58
C VAL A 976 -1.46 -39.72 -32.43
N ARG A 977 -2.73 -40.16 -32.33
CA ARG A 977 -3.58 -39.89 -31.18
C ARG A 977 -3.04 -40.61 -29.94
N ARG A 978 -2.78 -39.88 -28.85
CA ARG A 978 -2.57 -40.48 -27.53
C ARG A 978 -3.64 -39.98 -26.56
N LEU A 979 -4.17 -40.90 -25.76
CA LEU A 979 -4.96 -40.54 -24.59
C LEU A 979 -3.97 -40.20 -23.47
N HIS A 980 -4.34 -39.26 -22.59
CA HIS A 980 -3.57 -39.06 -21.37
C HIS A 980 -3.60 -40.35 -20.57
N ASN A 981 -2.43 -40.87 -20.22
CA ASN A 981 -2.33 -41.95 -19.23
C ASN A 981 -2.81 -41.35 -17.90
N THR A 982 -3.87 -41.92 -17.33
CA THR A 982 -4.35 -41.59 -15.98
C THR A 982 -3.32 -41.97 -14.92
#